data_AF-A0AAD8CCZ0-F1
#
_entry.id   AF-A0AAD8CCZ0-F1
#
_cell.length_a   1.000
_cell.length_b   1.000
_cell.length_c   1.000
_cell.angle_alpha   90.00
_cell.angle_beta   90.00
_cell.angle_gamma   90.00
#
_symmetry.space_group_name_H-M   'P 1'
#
loop_
_entity.id
_entity.type
_entity.pdbx_description
1 polymer ?
#
loop_
_entity_poly.entity_id
_entity_poly.type
_entity_poly.pdbx_seq_one_letter_code
_entity_poly.pdbx_strand_id
1 'polypeptide(L)'
;MLQVSEVMDCTAIALPYSHQNRMEVRVNNKFVKPTNGYIDSKGNYRLHLVWDNLTFIPDVQKKVNGESFLSQEKSMFYFIVCGDSEIIVTQAPVLVLILTLAAISEEEFFSEKIVENLAAFLNVNTSKVRIVNVVRNKPVVRSKRDTSNVSYVVEIADAPIEEPTVDYDYLSSRIAIQAQLGKLKDELRLPVLSTYFIAPGDSTGKVVEMKVIQTLVLVTQPVGDVVQGEEFKVQPQLNVLDINGNAVDNLGFLSLKWVVEASIVGNEKESATLVNNSAVFEGPWANFSQMAILTSGVYTLRFQITNPPEASQFSVLSNPVTIYEFEAPTFQTVPTSQPDIQVHLVTTKPLTNEPIIIHVVLLDTWENSFSSWMMMSWTVELRILSTYVYNGYLGGSFTASIDNTTGQATLNIILGKPGRCPLILNVKSESYLIPKLFFMDIMTLEQANLVIEETHRIELMYSLQYKAARAPYWSAYVRNYYSHLSYMRIIHDEFKEGSLIVILTVETNSSSLLLFMNILCKDYRNKVDFNFIGILAKMSDKFKINGSISNHCDQFGTRKQVGRSFVHGLSLVAVTAIVVACVVLLIVLLALPILHMKNILLPHSSNDEQEPVTVKKDVIEKPFLIFEEPVNVKPIIGNDEQEPASAKNDVIERSFLTFEEPVNVMPIIGNDEQKPATVKNDEIEKSFLTFEEPVSNKPMIDKESEDFFSMNETTSVNEVKSQTSTLIL
;
A
#
# COMPACT_ATOMS: atom_id res chain seq x y z
N MET A 1 5.65 23.87 33.99
CA MET A 1 5.70 25.21 34.62
C MET A 1 6.37 25.04 35.98
N LEU A 2 7.45 25.76 36.25
CA LEU A 2 8.17 25.76 37.53
C LEU A 2 8.18 27.21 38.04
N GLN A 3 7.81 27.43 39.30
CA GLN A 3 7.97 28.73 39.96
C GLN A 3 9.16 28.66 40.91
N VAL A 4 10.12 29.56 40.73
CA VAL A 4 11.25 29.80 41.65
C VAL A 4 10.84 30.95 42.58
N SER A 5 11.08 30.82 43.89
CA SER A 5 10.36 31.60 44.90
C SER A 5 10.96 32.96 45.28
N GLU A 6 12.12 33.35 44.77
CA GLU A 6 12.70 34.68 44.99
C GLU A 6 13.25 35.33 43.71
N VAL A 7 13.17 36.67 43.66
CA VAL A 7 13.31 37.53 42.45
C VAL A 7 14.74 37.54 41.85
N MET A 8 15.71 36.86 42.49
CA MET A 8 17.07 36.69 41.95
C MET A 8 17.60 35.26 42.06
N ASP A 9 16.80 34.26 42.42
CA ASP A 9 17.28 32.87 42.47
C ASP A 9 17.25 32.20 41.10
N CYS A 10 18.29 31.43 40.81
CA CYS A 10 18.48 30.73 39.55
C CYS A 10 18.68 29.24 39.80
N THR A 11 18.06 28.41 38.98
CA THR A 11 18.14 26.95 39.01
C THR A 11 18.71 26.46 37.68
N ALA A 12 19.76 25.65 37.73
CA ALA A 12 20.20 24.87 36.58
C ALA A 12 19.34 23.61 36.46
N ILE A 13 18.73 23.40 35.29
CA ILE A 13 17.91 22.24 34.96
C ILE A 13 18.69 21.40 33.95
N ALA A 14 18.69 20.08 34.18
CA ALA A 14 19.25 19.09 33.27
C ALA A 14 18.09 18.21 32.77
N LEU A 15 17.81 18.28 31.46
CA LEU A 15 16.70 17.62 30.80
C LEU A 15 17.24 16.52 29.87
N PRO A 16 16.97 15.23 30.11
CA PRO A 16 17.26 14.18 29.15
C PRO A 16 16.42 14.39 27.88
N TYR A 17 16.99 14.09 26.71
CA TYR A 17 16.29 14.16 25.44
C TYR A 17 16.56 12.92 24.60
N SER A 18 15.51 12.45 23.91
CA SER A 18 15.56 11.23 23.07
C SER A 18 15.65 11.54 21.58
N HIS A 19 15.09 12.67 21.12
CA HIS A 19 15.07 13.07 19.72
C HIS A 19 16.36 13.80 19.31
N GLN A 20 16.92 13.49 18.15
CA GLN A 20 18.04 14.25 17.54
C GLN A 20 17.66 15.69 17.08
N ASN A 21 16.46 16.17 17.44
CA ASN A 21 15.98 17.53 17.18
C ASN A 21 16.86 18.60 17.86
N ARG A 22 16.95 19.78 17.23
CA ARG A 22 17.68 20.92 17.79
C ARG A 22 16.89 21.53 18.94
N MET A 23 17.51 21.57 20.12
CA MET A 23 16.99 22.28 21.28
C MET A 23 17.23 23.78 21.13
N GLU A 24 16.19 24.60 21.32
CA GLU A 24 16.26 26.06 21.30
C GLU A 24 15.65 26.65 22.59
N VAL A 25 16.28 27.67 23.16
CA VAL A 25 15.76 28.41 24.33
C VAL A 25 15.35 29.81 23.90
N ARG A 26 14.18 30.26 24.35
CA ARG A 26 13.68 31.62 24.19
C ARG A 26 13.44 32.24 25.56
N VAL A 27 13.92 33.46 25.77
CA VAL A 27 13.63 34.29 26.97
C VAL A 27 13.04 35.61 26.49
N ASN A 28 11.88 36.01 27.04
CA ASN A 28 11.14 37.18 26.54
C ASN A 28 10.98 37.16 25.00
N ASN A 29 10.61 35.98 24.48
CA ASN A 29 10.46 35.64 23.06
C ASN A 29 11.72 35.75 22.16
N LYS A 30 12.91 35.99 22.72
CA LYS A 30 14.19 36.07 21.98
C LYS A 30 15.03 34.81 22.19
N PHE A 31 15.65 34.27 21.13
CA PHE A 31 16.57 33.13 21.23
C PHE A 31 17.78 33.45 22.11
N VAL A 32 18.05 32.58 23.07
CA VAL A 32 19.30 32.56 23.83
C VAL A 32 20.19 31.48 23.22
N LYS A 33 21.18 31.92 22.45
CA LYS A 33 22.20 31.06 21.84
C LYS A 33 22.93 30.26 22.93
N PRO A 34 23.05 28.92 22.82
CA PRO A 34 23.74 28.12 23.82
C PRO A 34 25.23 28.46 23.91
N THR A 35 25.86 28.07 25.02
CA THR A 35 27.26 28.34 25.36
C THR A 35 28.25 27.79 24.32
N ASN A 36 27.98 26.59 23.78
CA ASN A 36 28.74 25.98 22.70
C ASN A 36 28.33 26.48 21.30
N GLY A 37 27.33 27.35 21.19
CA GLY A 37 26.93 27.97 19.93
C GLY A 37 27.81 29.16 19.54
N TYR A 38 27.95 29.41 18.24
CA TYR A 38 28.57 30.62 17.70
C TYR A 38 27.85 31.09 16.43
N ILE A 39 28.20 32.29 15.95
CA ILE A 39 27.79 32.79 14.63
C ILE A 39 29.05 32.82 13.77
N ASP A 40 29.01 32.24 12.56
CA ASP A 40 30.14 32.26 11.63
C ASP A 40 30.30 33.60 10.91
N SER A 41 31.41 33.77 10.19
CA SER A 41 31.73 34.99 9.43
C SER A 41 30.75 35.29 8.27
N LYS A 42 29.90 34.32 7.89
CA LYS A 42 28.82 34.46 6.92
C LYS A 42 27.46 34.72 7.59
N GLY A 43 27.42 34.89 8.92
CA GLY A 43 26.22 35.23 9.71
C GLY A 43 25.39 34.04 10.19
N ASN A 44 25.84 32.80 9.98
CA ASN A 44 25.03 31.61 10.27
C ASN A 44 25.29 31.08 11.68
N TYR A 45 24.24 30.61 12.34
CA TYR A 45 24.36 29.90 13.61
C TYR A 45 25.05 28.53 13.44
N ARG A 46 26.00 28.22 14.31
CA ARG A 46 26.81 26.99 14.35
C ARG A 46 26.96 26.51 15.80
N LEU A 47 27.32 25.23 15.97
CA LEU A 47 27.80 24.67 17.23
C LEU A 47 29.31 24.37 17.14
N HIS A 48 30.06 24.61 18.22
CA HIS A 48 31.47 24.25 18.32
C HIS A 48 31.63 22.73 18.45
N LEU A 49 32.55 22.17 17.66
CA LEU A 49 32.92 20.76 17.70
C LEU A 49 33.84 20.50 18.91
N VAL A 50 33.26 20.19 20.07
CA VAL A 50 34.04 19.94 21.30
C VAL A 50 33.66 18.59 21.89
N TRP A 51 34.59 17.65 21.81
CA TRP A 51 34.38 16.24 22.20
C TRP A 51 34.51 15.98 23.71
N ASP A 52 35.00 16.96 24.46
CA ASP A 52 35.16 16.90 25.91
C ASP A 52 35.16 18.34 26.42
N ASN A 53 34.18 18.72 27.26
CA ASN A 53 34.27 19.89 28.15
C ASN A 53 33.06 20.07 29.08
N LEU A 54 33.31 20.07 30.38
CA LEU A 54 32.39 20.62 31.38
C LEU A 54 32.27 22.16 31.28
N THR A 55 33.21 22.85 30.62
CA THR A 55 33.26 24.32 30.55
C THR A 55 32.10 24.98 29.81
N PHE A 56 31.32 24.21 29.05
CA PHE A 56 30.12 24.69 28.36
C PHE A 56 28.84 24.49 29.19
N ILE A 57 28.86 23.74 30.28
CA ILE A 57 27.70 23.63 31.17
C ILE A 57 27.38 25.04 31.73
N PRO A 58 26.12 25.51 31.65
CA PRO A 58 25.73 26.82 32.17
C PRO A 58 26.06 26.96 33.65
N ASP A 59 26.65 28.10 34.02
CA ASP A 59 27.05 28.34 35.41
C ASP A 59 25.96 29.16 36.11
N VAL A 60 25.23 28.49 37.00
CA VAL A 60 24.12 29.07 37.76
C VAL A 60 24.53 30.31 38.56
N GLN A 61 25.81 30.45 38.93
CA GLN A 61 26.33 31.61 39.65
C GLN A 61 26.42 32.88 38.79
N LYS A 62 26.48 32.75 37.45
CA LYS A 62 26.40 33.90 36.52
C LYS A 62 25.01 34.50 36.42
N LYS A 63 23.97 33.77 36.87
CA LYS A 63 22.55 34.19 36.85
C LYS A 63 22.01 34.62 35.47
N VAL A 64 22.51 34.01 34.39
CA VAL A 64 22.06 34.29 33.01
C VAL A 64 20.85 33.42 32.68
N ASN A 65 19.64 34.00 32.74
CA ASN A 65 18.41 33.28 32.41
C ASN A 65 18.45 32.77 30.96
N GLY A 66 18.14 31.49 30.76
CA GLY A 66 18.17 30.81 29.46
C GLY A 66 19.56 30.44 28.92
N GLU A 67 20.68 30.73 29.61
CA GLU A 67 21.99 30.18 29.23
C GLU A 67 21.90 28.65 29.23
N SER A 68 22.34 28.02 28.13
CA SER A 68 22.04 26.61 27.84
C SER A 68 23.16 25.88 27.11
N PHE A 69 23.15 24.55 27.15
CA PHE A 69 24.15 23.65 26.56
C PHE A 69 23.52 22.33 26.12
N LEU A 70 23.82 21.90 24.90
CA LEU A 70 23.40 20.61 24.36
C LEU A 70 24.58 19.62 24.38
N SER A 71 24.48 18.59 25.23
CA SER A 71 25.46 17.50 25.29
C SER A 71 24.97 16.31 24.46
N GLN A 72 25.46 16.21 23.21
CA GLN A 72 25.12 15.12 22.30
C GLN A 72 25.63 13.76 22.79
N GLU A 73 26.82 13.71 23.38
CA GLU A 73 27.40 12.51 24.01
C GLU A 73 26.48 11.91 25.07
N LYS A 74 25.94 12.75 25.96
CA LYS A 74 25.18 12.30 27.14
C LYS A 74 23.67 12.29 26.93
N SER A 75 23.19 12.70 25.76
CA SER A 75 21.76 12.93 25.48
C SER A 75 21.07 13.83 26.53
N MET A 76 21.79 14.83 27.03
CA MET A 76 21.34 15.76 28.07
C MET A 76 21.39 17.22 27.59
N PHE A 77 20.31 17.95 27.85
CA PHE A 77 20.19 19.38 27.59
C PHE A 77 20.15 20.16 28.91
N TYR A 78 21.10 21.07 29.11
CA TYR A 78 21.25 21.85 30.34
C TYR A 78 20.81 23.30 30.08
N PHE A 79 20.07 23.91 31.01
CA PHE A 79 19.68 25.31 30.90
C PHE A 79 19.39 25.96 32.26
N ILE A 80 19.57 27.28 32.37
CA ILE A 80 19.26 28.05 33.58
C ILE A 80 17.85 28.68 33.49
N VAL A 81 17.08 28.58 34.57
CA VAL A 81 15.86 29.37 34.83
C VAL A 81 16.15 30.31 36.00
N CYS A 82 15.80 31.60 35.88
CA CYS A 82 15.96 32.59 36.95
C CYS A 82 14.64 33.33 37.28
N GLY A 83 14.31 33.39 38.57
CA GLY A 83 13.19 34.17 39.11
C GLY A 83 11.83 33.80 38.54
N ASP A 84 11.04 34.83 38.21
CA ASP A 84 9.69 34.77 37.65
C ASP A 84 9.65 34.78 36.11
N SER A 85 10.81 34.90 35.46
CA SER A 85 10.92 35.14 34.02
C SER A 85 10.69 33.87 33.20
N GLU A 86 9.63 33.86 32.39
CA GLU A 86 9.31 32.75 31.49
C GLU A 86 10.45 32.47 30.51
N ILE A 87 10.79 31.17 30.40
CA ILE A 87 11.60 30.63 29.32
C ILE A 87 10.77 29.60 28.54
N ILE A 88 10.97 29.55 27.23
CA ILE A 88 10.35 28.55 26.35
C ILE A 88 11.47 27.70 25.77
N VAL A 89 11.39 26.38 25.92
CA VAL A 89 12.31 25.42 25.30
C VAL A 89 11.57 24.69 24.19
N THR A 90 12.04 24.79 22.95
CA THR A 90 11.43 24.17 21.76
C THR A 90 12.37 23.18 21.10
N GLN A 91 11.82 22.08 20.59
CA GLN A 91 12.53 21.12 19.72
C GLN A 91 12.21 21.44 18.26
N ALA A 92 13.18 21.98 17.54
CA ALA A 92 13.08 22.18 16.09
C ALA A 92 13.53 20.89 15.35
N PRO A 93 12.79 20.41 14.34
CA PRO A 93 13.20 19.25 13.56
C PRO A 93 14.51 19.52 12.82
N VAL A 94 15.36 18.49 12.71
CA VAL A 94 16.56 18.52 11.87
C VAL A 94 16.71 17.19 11.13
N LEU A 95 17.22 17.25 9.89
CA LEU A 95 17.69 16.06 9.18
C LEU A 95 19.19 15.92 9.42
N VAL A 96 19.64 14.78 9.95
CA VAL A 96 21.07 14.49 10.14
C VAL A 96 21.55 13.52 9.07
N LEU A 97 22.58 13.93 8.34
CA LEU A 97 23.25 13.16 7.30
C LEU A 97 24.70 12.89 7.71
N ILE A 98 25.12 11.63 7.68
CA ILE A 98 26.50 11.23 7.97
C ILE A 98 27.15 10.76 6.67
N LEU A 99 28.14 11.50 6.19
CA LEU A 99 28.87 11.23 4.95
C LEU A 99 30.30 10.78 5.27
N THR A 100 30.65 9.54 4.96
CA THR A 100 32.04 9.07 4.99
C THR A 100 32.69 9.36 3.64
N LEU A 101 33.73 10.19 3.65
CA LEU A 101 34.52 10.55 2.46
C LEU A 101 35.88 9.83 2.45
N ALA A 102 36.39 9.54 1.26
CA ALA A 102 37.76 9.06 1.08
C ALA A 102 38.79 10.12 1.46
N ALA A 103 39.97 9.68 1.92
CA ALA A 103 41.06 10.59 2.28
C ALA A 103 41.69 11.27 1.06
N ILE A 104 41.80 12.59 1.09
CA ILE A 104 42.62 13.42 0.19
C ILE A 104 43.53 14.31 1.08
N SER A 105 44.53 15.00 0.52
CA SER A 105 45.52 15.77 1.30
C SER A 105 44.87 16.87 2.16
N GLU A 106 45.54 17.29 3.24
CA GLU A 106 45.01 18.30 4.18
C GLU A 106 44.81 19.69 3.53
N GLU A 107 45.33 19.88 2.33
CA GLU A 107 45.14 21.07 1.48
C GLU A 107 43.71 21.12 0.90
N GLU A 108 42.99 20.00 0.81
CA GLU A 108 41.63 19.93 0.30
C GLU A 108 40.59 19.69 1.42
N PHE A 109 40.44 20.69 2.29
CA PHE A 109 39.45 20.66 3.38
C PHE A 109 38.01 20.78 2.85
N PHE A 110 37.34 19.65 2.62
CA PHE A 110 36.01 19.57 1.99
C PHE A 110 34.87 20.29 2.70
N SER A 111 35.04 20.80 3.93
CA SER A 111 33.96 21.33 4.76
C SER A 111 33.11 22.42 4.09
N GLU A 112 33.73 23.32 3.32
CA GLU A 112 32.99 24.35 2.57
C GLU A 112 32.28 23.75 1.35
N LYS A 113 32.98 22.90 0.58
CA LYS A 113 32.41 22.16 -0.57
C LYS A 113 31.20 21.29 -0.18
N ILE A 114 31.22 20.65 0.99
CA ILE A 114 30.11 19.86 1.53
C ILE A 114 28.87 20.75 1.73
N VAL A 115 29.04 21.89 2.40
CA VAL A 115 27.93 22.84 2.65
C VAL A 115 27.38 23.40 1.34
N GLU A 116 28.25 23.80 0.42
CA GLU A 116 27.86 24.40 -0.86
C GLU A 116 27.20 23.39 -1.82
N ASN A 117 27.81 22.24 -2.04
CA ASN A 117 27.30 21.25 -2.99
C ASN A 117 26.02 20.56 -2.47
N LEU A 118 25.91 20.31 -1.16
CA LEU A 118 24.69 19.74 -0.57
C LEU A 118 23.55 20.75 -0.58
N ALA A 119 23.81 22.03 -0.27
CA ALA A 119 22.80 23.08 -0.39
C ALA A 119 22.30 23.27 -1.83
N ALA A 120 23.23 23.27 -2.80
CA ALA A 120 22.89 23.36 -4.23
C ALA A 120 22.08 22.16 -4.72
N PHE A 121 22.49 20.92 -4.39
CA PHE A 121 21.76 19.69 -4.73
C PHE A 121 20.33 19.71 -4.17
N LEU A 122 20.16 20.13 -2.92
CA LEU A 122 18.88 20.20 -2.23
C LEU A 122 18.03 21.41 -2.61
N ASN A 123 18.57 22.37 -3.37
CA ASN A 123 17.96 23.66 -3.66
C ASN A 123 17.53 24.43 -2.38
N VAL A 124 18.43 24.47 -1.39
CA VAL A 124 18.27 25.25 -0.14
C VAL A 124 19.37 26.28 0.02
N ASN A 125 19.16 27.27 0.90
CA ASN A 125 20.22 28.20 1.26
C ASN A 125 21.32 27.48 2.06
N THR A 126 22.59 27.75 1.76
CA THR A 126 23.76 27.30 2.52
C THR A 126 23.68 27.58 4.03
N SER A 127 22.92 28.59 4.46
CA SER A 127 22.64 28.86 5.88
C SER A 127 21.97 27.71 6.62
N LYS A 128 21.22 26.87 5.90
CA LYS A 128 20.49 25.71 6.45
C LYS A 128 21.36 24.46 6.61
N VAL A 129 22.57 24.44 6.05
CA VAL A 129 23.44 23.25 5.99
C VAL A 129 24.67 23.42 6.89
N ARG A 130 24.80 22.55 7.90
CA ARG A 130 25.76 22.71 8.99
C ARG A 130 26.52 21.42 9.30
N ILE A 131 27.84 21.42 9.13
CA ILE A 131 28.69 20.38 9.69
C ILE A 131 28.71 20.54 11.21
N VAL A 132 28.34 19.49 11.93
CA VAL A 132 28.23 19.44 13.40
C VAL A 132 29.07 18.34 14.06
N ASN A 133 29.75 17.50 13.28
CA ASN A 133 30.94 16.76 13.73
C ASN A 133 31.83 16.37 12.54
N VAL A 134 33.13 16.15 12.80
CA VAL A 134 34.09 15.63 11.81
C VAL A 134 34.98 14.58 12.48
N VAL A 135 34.74 13.31 12.19
CA VAL A 135 35.48 12.17 12.74
C VAL A 135 36.51 11.70 11.73
N ARG A 136 37.81 11.86 12.04
CA ARG A 136 38.90 11.31 11.21
C ARG A 136 39.28 9.90 11.69
N ASN A 137 39.00 8.88 10.89
CA ASN A 137 39.43 7.50 11.19
C ASN A 137 40.93 7.35 10.89
N LYS A 138 41.74 7.47 11.95
CA LYS A 138 43.20 7.25 11.88
C LYS A 138 43.50 5.74 11.91
N PRO A 139 44.28 5.18 10.98
CA PRO A 139 44.74 3.80 11.09
C PRO A 139 45.65 3.64 12.32
N VAL A 140 45.48 2.54 13.06
CA VAL A 140 46.22 2.23 14.30
C VAL A 140 47.72 2.02 14.04
N VAL A 141 48.10 1.69 12.81
CA VAL A 141 49.49 1.49 12.37
C VAL A 141 49.86 2.50 11.29
N ARG A 142 51.03 3.14 11.39
CA ARG A 142 51.57 4.06 10.37
C ARG A 142 52.13 3.30 9.15
N SER A 143 51.26 2.66 8.38
CA SER A 143 51.57 2.26 7.01
C SER A 143 51.70 3.51 6.12
N LYS A 144 52.67 3.50 5.19
CA LYS A 144 52.94 4.62 4.26
C LYS A 144 51.98 4.69 3.07
N ARG A 145 50.83 3.99 3.11
CA ARG A 145 49.82 3.97 2.03
C ARG A 145 48.37 4.05 2.51
N ASP A 146 48.11 4.20 3.80
CA ASP A 146 46.75 4.07 4.35
C ASP A 146 46.00 5.40 4.29
N THR A 147 44.93 5.44 3.49
CA THR A 147 44.02 6.58 3.35
C THR A 147 43.08 6.68 4.56
N SER A 148 43.30 7.66 5.43
CA SER A 148 42.45 7.92 6.61
C SER A 148 41.10 8.53 6.24
N ASN A 149 40.07 7.71 6.07
CA ASN A 149 38.71 8.17 5.75
C ASN A 149 38.17 9.15 6.81
N VAL A 150 37.29 10.06 6.39
CA VAL A 150 36.73 11.11 7.26
C VAL A 150 35.20 11.09 7.18
N SER A 151 34.54 10.91 8.33
CA SER A 151 33.08 10.98 8.45
C SER A 151 32.64 12.36 8.92
N TYR A 152 31.83 13.03 8.10
CA TYR A 152 31.22 14.32 8.39
C TYR A 152 29.77 14.10 8.83
N VAL A 153 29.39 14.63 9.99
CA VAL A 153 28.00 14.70 10.45
C VAL A 153 27.47 16.08 10.07
N VAL A 154 26.37 16.11 9.32
CA VAL A 154 25.79 17.32 8.72
C VAL A 154 24.32 17.44 9.11
N GLU A 155 23.95 18.50 9.80
CA GLU A 155 22.57 18.93 10.00
C GLU A 155 22.07 19.73 8.79
N ILE A 156 20.86 19.43 8.34
CA ILE A 156 20.06 20.24 7.42
C ILE A 156 18.82 20.68 8.18
N ALA A 157 18.65 21.98 8.41
CA ALA A 157 17.44 22.57 9.01
C ALA A 157 17.43 24.11 8.90
N ASP A 158 16.26 24.72 9.06
CA ASP A 158 16.08 26.18 9.20
C ASP A 158 16.96 26.78 10.33
N ALA A 159 17.09 28.11 10.37
CA ALA A 159 17.80 28.81 11.44
C ALA A 159 16.98 28.85 12.75
N PRO A 160 17.57 29.17 13.90
CA PRO A 160 16.81 29.32 15.15
C PRO A 160 15.73 30.39 15.05
N ILE A 161 14.63 30.23 15.77
CA ILE A 161 13.39 31.05 15.72
C ILE A 161 12.58 30.93 14.41
N GLU A 162 13.17 30.53 13.29
CA GLU A 162 12.44 30.41 12.01
C GLU A 162 11.38 29.30 12.09
N GLU A 163 10.16 29.59 11.63
CA GLU A 163 9.16 28.55 11.35
C GLU A 163 9.73 27.58 10.29
N PRO A 164 9.42 26.27 10.35
CA PRO A 164 9.99 25.29 9.44
C PRO A 164 9.58 25.58 7.99
N THR A 165 10.56 25.93 7.15
CA THR A 165 10.38 26.14 5.70
C THR A 165 11.11 25.07 4.88
N VAL A 166 11.74 24.09 5.53
CA VAL A 166 12.25 22.87 4.91
C VAL A 166 11.16 21.79 4.89
N ASP A 167 10.86 21.27 3.69
CA ASP A 167 10.18 19.98 3.54
C ASP A 167 11.20 18.86 3.77
N TYR A 168 11.24 18.35 5.00
CA TYR A 168 12.20 17.32 5.39
C TYR A 168 11.94 15.97 4.71
N ASP A 169 10.70 15.64 4.36
CA ASP A 169 10.36 14.42 3.65
C ASP A 169 10.91 14.48 2.21
N TYR A 170 10.69 15.59 1.50
CA TYR A 170 11.24 15.82 0.17
C TYR A 170 12.78 15.83 0.16
N LEU A 171 13.42 16.55 1.09
CA LEU A 171 14.89 16.58 1.15
C LEU A 171 15.49 15.22 1.49
N SER A 172 14.92 14.50 2.47
CA SER A 172 15.41 13.18 2.83
C SER A 172 15.24 12.19 1.69
N SER A 173 14.10 12.25 0.99
CA SER A 173 13.82 11.45 -0.21
C SER A 173 14.86 11.71 -1.31
N ARG A 174 15.13 12.99 -1.63
CA ARG A 174 16.13 13.37 -2.65
C ARG A 174 17.51 12.79 -2.37
N ILE A 175 17.97 12.84 -1.11
CA ILE A 175 19.29 12.29 -0.73
C ILE A 175 19.24 10.76 -0.74
N ALA A 176 18.18 10.14 -0.19
CA ALA A 176 18.07 8.68 -0.08
C ALA A 176 18.07 8.03 -1.47
N ILE A 177 17.34 8.59 -2.44
CA ILE A 177 17.34 8.15 -3.85
C ILE A 177 18.76 8.16 -4.40
N GLN A 178 19.48 9.29 -4.34
CA GLN A 178 20.81 9.37 -4.95
C GLN A 178 21.88 8.58 -4.19
N ALA A 179 21.71 8.37 -2.88
CA ALA A 179 22.54 7.46 -2.09
C ALA A 179 22.33 6.00 -2.50
N GLN A 180 21.07 5.53 -2.51
CA GLN A 180 20.71 4.17 -2.92
C GLN A 180 21.08 3.90 -4.40
N LEU A 181 20.98 4.89 -5.29
CA LEU A 181 21.44 4.79 -6.68
C LEU A 181 22.97 4.89 -6.87
N GLY A 182 23.76 5.12 -5.80
CA GLY A 182 25.22 5.26 -5.87
C GLY A 182 25.72 6.52 -6.58
N LYS A 183 24.83 7.49 -6.83
CA LYS A 183 25.03 8.74 -7.58
C LYS A 183 25.32 9.96 -6.70
N LEU A 184 25.09 9.88 -5.38
CA LEU A 184 25.28 11.00 -4.45
C LEU A 184 26.70 11.58 -4.48
N LYS A 185 27.71 10.75 -4.74
CA LYS A 185 29.11 11.17 -4.96
C LYS A 185 29.27 12.13 -6.15
N ASP A 186 28.48 11.94 -7.21
CA ASP A 186 28.55 12.69 -8.47
C ASP A 186 27.73 13.98 -8.36
N GLU A 187 26.54 13.89 -7.76
CA GLU A 187 25.68 15.02 -7.36
C GLU A 187 26.42 16.00 -6.44
N LEU A 188 27.03 15.49 -5.37
CA LEU A 188 27.80 16.29 -4.42
C LEU A 188 29.23 16.60 -4.89
N ARG A 189 29.70 16.01 -6.00
CA ARG A 189 31.07 16.13 -6.52
C ARG A 189 32.15 15.88 -5.46
N LEU A 190 31.94 14.86 -4.64
CA LEU A 190 32.76 14.48 -3.49
C LEU A 190 32.98 12.96 -3.46
N PRO A 191 34.12 12.46 -2.93
CA PRO A 191 34.41 11.03 -2.89
C PRO A 191 33.65 10.32 -1.76
N VAL A 192 32.32 10.32 -1.84
CA VAL A 192 31.42 9.67 -0.88
C VAL A 192 31.58 8.15 -0.97
N LEU A 193 31.88 7.51 0.17
CA LEU A 193 32.05 6.07 0.33
C LEU A 193 30.82 5.40 0.93
N SER A 194 30.22 6.01 1.97
CA SER A 194 28.99 5.54 2.60
C SER A 194 28.17 6.71 3.12
N THR A 195 26.86 6.51 3.27
CA THR A 195 25.88 7.52 3.69
C THR A 195 24.92 6.94 4.72
N TYR A 196 24.75 7.62 5.84
CA TYR A 196 23.79 7.26 6.87
C TYR A 196 22.87 8.43 7.22
N PHE A 197 21.67 8.12 7.69
CA PHE A 197 20.62 9.07 8.05
C PHE A 197 20.24 8.93 9.52
N ILE A 198 19.78 10.03 10.12
CA ILE A 198 18.86 9.99 11.25
C ILE A 198 17.64 10.82 10.87
N ALA A 199 16.44 10.27 11.10
CA ALA A 199 15.20 10.93 10.71
C ALA A 199 14.88 12.14 11.62
N PRO A 200 14.31 13.23 11.07
CA PRO A 200 13.78 14.32 11.88
C PRO A 200 12.71 13.80 12.83
N GLY A 201 12.78 14.17 14.11
CA GLY A 201 11.85 13.69 15.12
C GLY A 201 12.00 12.21 15.51
N ASP A 202 13.06 11.50 15.09
CA ASP A 202 13.29 10.13 15.56
C ASP A 202 13.69 10.11 17.04
N SER A 203 12.81 9.52 17.86
CA SER A 203 12.97 9.33 19.30
C SER A 203 14.01 8.27 19.70
N THR A 204 14.50 7.49 18.73
CA THR A 204 15.52 6.45 18.94
C THR A 204 16.90 6.88 18.47
N GLY A 205 17.00 7.97 17.70
CA GLY A 205 18.25 8.41 17.08
C GLY A 205 18.88 7.36 16.15
N LYS A 206 18.08 6.46 15.57
CA LYS A 206 18.52 5.27 14.85
C LYS A 206 19.22 5.68 13.55
N VAL A 207 20.52 5.39 13.51
CA VAL A 207 21.33 5.55 12.30
C VAL A 207 20.91 4.50 11.26
N VAL A 208 20.43 4.94 10.11
CA VAL A 208 20.03 4.09 8.97
C VAL A 208 21.05 4.22 7.85
N GLU A 209 21.67 3.11 7.45
CA GLU A 209 22.59 3.07 6.30
C GLU A 209 21.83 3.03 4.97
N MET A 210 22.21 3.89 4.03
CA MET A 210 21.75 3.83 2.64
C MET A 210 22.70 2.96 1.82
N LYS A 211 22.47 1.64 1.84
CA LYS A 211 23.15 0.68 0.97
C LYS A 211 22.87 1.04 -0.50
N VAL A 212 23.92 0.96 -1.34
CA VAL A 212 23.80 1.15 -2.79
C VAL A 212 23.15 -0.09 -3.41
N ILE A 213 22.08 0.11 -4.19
CA ILE A 213 21.37 -0.96 -4.88
C ILE A 213 22.08 -1.34 -6.20
N GLN A 214 22.28 -2.64 -6.42
CA GLN A 214 23.02 -3.17 -7.55
C GLN A 214 22.17 -4.03 -8.50
N THR A 215 21.15 -4.75 -8.00
CA THR A 215 20.30 -5.62 -8.83
C THR A 215 18.91 -5.82 -8.24
N LEU A 216 17.88 -5.75 -9.09
CA LEU A 216 16.52 -6.22 -8.78
C LEU A 216 16.41 -7.70 -9.14
N VAL A 217 16.01 -8.55 -8.19
CA VAL A 217 15.91 -10.00 -8.36
C VAL A 217 14.45 -10.44 -8.21
N LEU A 218 13.96 -11.22 -9.18
CA LEU A 218 12.69 -11.93 -9.08
C LEU A 218 12.93 -13.27 -8.38
N VAL A 219 12.73 -13.27 -7.05
CA VAL A 219 13.05 -14.40 -6.16
C VAL A 219 11.99 -15.50 -6.29
N THR A 220 10.71 -15.10 -6.26
CA THR A 220 9.59 -16.01 -6.50
C THR A 220 9.02 -15.72 -7.88
N GLN A 221 9.09 -16.70 -8.79
CA GLN A 221 8.55 -16.58 -10.15
C GLN A 221 7.02 -16.64 -10.15
N PRO A 222 6.33 -15.89 -11.01
CA PRO A 222 4.89 -16.02 -11.20
C PRO A 222 4.58 -17.38 -11.87
N VAL A 223 3.67 -18.17 -11.28
CA VAL A 223 3.27 -19.47 -11.84
C VAL A 223 1.84 -19.41 -12.37
N GLY A 224 1.70 -19.56 -13.69
CA GLY A 224 0.42 -19.61 -14.39
C GLY A 224 -0.16 -21.03 -14.43
N ASP A 225 -0.42 -21.52 -15.64
CA ASP A 225 -1.21 -22.72 -15.91
C ASP A 225 -2.61 -22.63 -15.26
N VAL A 226 -3.17 -21.42 -15.28
CA VAL A 226 -4.51 -21.04 -14.83
C VAL A 226 -5.35 -20.58 -16.01
N VAL A 227 -6.67 -20.53 -15.85
CA VAL A 227 -7.55 -19.98 -16.88
C VAL A 227 -7.46 -18.45 -16.87
N GLN A 228 -7.55 -17.79 -18.04
CA GLN A 228 -7.53 -16.31 -18.10
C GLN A 228 -8.50 -15.66 -17.09
N GLY A 229 -7.99 -14.66 -16.36
CA GLY A 229 -8.67 -14.02 -15.24
C GLY A 229 -8.44 -14.68 -13.86
N GLU A 230 -8.15 -15.98 -13.76
CA GLU A 230 -7.74 -16.57 -12.47
C GLU A 230 -6.38 -15.98 -12.03
N GLU A 231 -6.20 -15.82 -10.71
CA GLU A 231 -4.94 -15.36 -10.11
C GLU A 231 -3.83 -16.39 -10.33
N PHE A 232 -2.57 -15.95 -10.52
CA PHE A 232 -1.42 -16.86 -10.62
C PHE A 232 -1.32 -17.75 -9.36
N LYS A 233 -1.07 -19.06 -9.56
CA LYS A 233 -0.94 -20.09 -8.50
C LYS A 233 0.15 -19.75 -7.48
N VAL A 234 1.21 -19.09 -7.97
CA VAL A 234 2.26 -18.50 -7.16
C VAL A 234 2.38 -17.05 -7.58
N GLN A 235 2.23 -16.15 -6.61
CA GLN A 235 2.36 -14.71 -6.81
C GLN A 235 3.84 -14.30 -6.77
N PRO A 236 4.29 -13.37 -7.63
CA PRO A 236 5.70 -13.03 -7.72
C PRO A 236 6.18 -12.18 -6.53
N GLN A 237 7.44 -12.40 -6.13
CA GLN A 237 8.10 -11.68 -5.05
C GLN A 237 9.49 -11.25 -5.49
N LEU A 238 9.85 -9.99 -5.22
CA LEU A 238 11.12 -9.41 -5.62
C LEU A 238 11.90 -8.86 -4.44
N ASN A 239 13.21 -8.86 -4.58
CA ASN A 239 14.18 -8.34 -3.62
C ASN A 239 15.19 -7.43 -4.36
N VAL A 240 15.77 -6.47 -3.68
CA VAL A 240 16.85 -5.63 -4.22
C VAL A 240 18.14 -5.90 -3.47
N LEU A 241 19.19 -6.27 -4.21
CA LEU A 241 20.48 -6.65 -3.65
C LEU A 241 21.53 -5.54 -3.77
N ASP A 242 22.43 -5.46 -2.79
CA ASP A 242 23.62 -4.61 -2.79
C ASP A 242 24.76 -5.21 -3.66
N ILE A 243 25.89 -4.50 -3.73
CA ILE A 243 27.07 -4.93 -4.50
C ILE A 243 27.72 -6.24 -3.98
N ASN A 244 27.41 -6.66 -2.76
CA ASN A 244 27.90 -7.89 -2.15
C ASN A 244 26.90 -9.05 -2.28
N GLY A 245 25.70 -8.79 -2.83
CA GLY A 245 24.60 -9.75 -2.94
C GLY A 245 23.70 -9.84 -1.70
N ASN A 246 23.84 -8.95 -0.71
CA ASN A 246 22.94 -8.90 0.45
C ASN A 246 21.65 -8.15 0.10
N ALA A 247 20.55 -8.46 0.78
CA ALA A 247 19.33 -7.68 0.70
C ALA A 247 19.54 -6.22 1.18
N VAL A 248 18.83 -5.29 0.57
CA VAL A 248 18.77 -3.88 0.97
C VAL A 248 17.55 -3.66 1.84
N ASP A 249 17.73 -3.85 3.15
CA ASP A 249 16.66 -3.93 4.15
C ASP A 249 15.85 -2.63 4.34
N ASN A 250 16.36 -1.52 3.82
CA ASN A 250 15.70 -0.21 3.84
C ASN A 250 15.75 0.39 2.42
N LEU A 251 14.67 0.24 1.66
CA LEU A 251 14.46 0.91 0.37
C LEU A 251 13.62 2.18 0.57
N GLY A 252 14.09 3.30 0.02
CA GLY A 252 13.54 4.62 0.33
C GLY A 252 13.83 5.08 1.77
N PHE A 253 13.07 6.06 2.24
CA PHE A 253 13.18 6.65 3.58
C PHE A 253 11.92 7.47 3.91
N LEU A 254 11.49 7.47 5.18
CA LEU A 254 10.26 8.15 5.62
C LEU A 254 9.03 7.78 4.74
N SER A 255 8.42 8.78 4.09
CA SER A 255 7.27 8.64 3.19
C SER A 255 7.62 8.16 1.79
N LEU A 256 8.89 8.17 1.37
CA LEU A 256 9.30 7.63 0.06
C LEU A 256 9.13 6.11 0.04
N LYS A 257 8.08 5.66 -0.65
CA LYS A 257 7.82 4.25 -0.95
C LYS A 257 8.31 3.91 -2.35
N TRP A 258 9.24 2.97 -2.44
CA TRP A 258 9.67 2.42 -3.73
C TRP A 258 8.58 1.49 -4.27
N VAL A 259 8.32 1.57 -5.58
CA VAL A 259 7.24 0.83 -6.26
C VAL A 259 7.80 0.11 -7.47
N VAL A 260 7.45 -1.17 -7.61
CA VAL A 260 7.70 -1.97 -8.80
C VAL A 260 6.38 -2.25 -9.52
N GLU A 261 6.37 -2.06 -10.84
CA GLU A 261 5.24 -2.42 -11.70
C GLU A 261 5.62 -3.57 -12.63
N ALA A 262 4.64 -4.43 -12.88
CA ALA A 262 4.71 -5.51 -13.84
C ALA A 262 4.05 -5.10 -15.17
N SER A 263 4.63 -5.52 -16.28
CA SER A 263 4.14 -5.25 -17.64
C SER A 263 4.35 -6.46 -18.55
N ILE A 264 3.48 -6.66 -19.54
CA ILE A 264 3.62 -7.75 -20.51
C ILE A 264 4.62 -7.33 -21.60
N VAL A 265 5.65 -8.14 -21.83
CA VAL A 265 6.66 -7.89 -22.87
C VAL A 265 6.04 -8.13 -24.26
N GLY A 266 6.22 -7.18 -25.17
CA GLY A 266 5.72 -7.29 -26.56
C GLY A 266 4.24 -6.94 -26.76
N ASN A 267 3.58 -6.38 -25.74
CA ASN A 267 2.13 -6.07 -25.72
C ASN A 267 1.67 -4.93 -26.67
N GLU A 268 2.44 -4.66 -27.73
CA GLU A 268 2.14 -3.62 -28.73
C GLU A 268 1.19 -4.11 -29.84
N LYS A 269 0.96 -5.44 -29.93
CA LYS A 269 0.20 -6.09 -31.01
C LYS A 269 -1.01 -6.91 -30.54
N GLU A 270 -1.00 -7.34 -29.29
CA GLU A 270 -2.12 -8.03 -28.65
C GLU A 270 -2.67 -7.15 -27.53
N SER A 271 -3.98 -7.20 -27.28
CA SER A 271 -4.62 -6.41 -26.21
C SER A 271 -4.57 -7.14 -24.85
N ALA A 272 -3.46 -7.79 -24.53
CA ALA A 272 -3.35 -8.56 -23.29
C ALA A 272 -3.37 -7.60 -22.09
N THR A 273 -4.25 -7.87 -21.14
CA THR A 273 -4.45 -7.01 -19.97
C THR A 273 -3.95 -7.74 -18.74
N LEU A 274 -2.95 -7.16 -18.07
CA LEU A 274 -2.47 -7.57 -16.75
C LEU A 274 -3.18 -6.74 -15.69
N VAL A 275 -3.63 -7.35 -14.59
CA VAL A 275 -4.26 -6.65 -13.46
C VAL A 275 -3.48 -6.86 -12.16
N ASN A 276 -3.72 -5.99 -11.18
CA ASN A 276 -3.03 -5.96 -9.88
C ASN A 276 -1.49 -5.93 -10.03
N ASN A 277 -1.04 -5.19 -11.03
CA ASN A 277 0.31 -5.22 -11.58
C ASN A 277 1.29 -4.25 -10.90
N SER A 278 1.08 -3.90 -9.62
CA SER A 278 1.98 -3.03 -8.86
C SER A 278 2.17 -3.56 -7.44
N ALA A 279 3.40 -3.44 -6.92
CA ALA A 279 3.72 -3.75 -5.53
C ALA A 279 4.66 -2.69 -4.94
N VAL A 280 4.47 -2.40 -3.65
CA VAL A 280 5.34 -1.51 -2.85
C VAL A 280 6.42 -2.34 -2.19
N PHE A 281 7.63 -1.79 -2.05
CA PHE A 281 8.69 -2.40 -1.24
C PHE A 281 8.45 -2.15 0.26
N GLU A 282 8.36 -3.23 1.04
CA GLU A 282 8.34 -3.22 2.49
C GLU A 282 9.61 -3.91 3.01
N GLY A 283 10.49 -3.11 3.65
CA GLY A 283 11.88 -3.53 3.88
C GLY A 283 12.59 -3.83 2.55
N PRO A 284 13.19 -5.01 2.37
CA PRO A 284 13.81 -5.41 1.10
C PRO A 284 12.83 -6.04 0.09
N TRP A 285 11.58 -6.34 0.46
CA TRP A 285 10.68 -7.18 -0.34
C TRP A 285 9.55 -6.39 -1.01
N ALA A 286 9.32 -6.62 -2.31
CA ALA A 286 8.07 -6.27 -2.98
C ALA A 286 7.27 -7.55 -3.25
N ASN A 287 6.13 -7.67 -2.59
CA ASN A 287 5.24 -8.83 -2.69
C ASN A 287 4.01 -8.45 -3.53
N PHE A 288 3.80 -9.12 -4.66
CA PHE A 288 2.57 -8.98 -5.42
C PHE A 288 1.47 -9.87 -4.84
N SER A 289 0.22 -9.50 -5.09
CA SER A 289 -0.96 -10.29 -4.76
C SER A 289 -2.02 -10.14 -5.82
N GLN A 290 -2.81 -11.19 -6.04
CA GLN A 290 -3.94 -11.20 -6.97
C GLN A 290 -3.60 -10.84 -8.42
N MET A 291 -2.34 -10.98 -8.85
CA MET A 291 -1.96 -10.81 -10.26
C MET A 291 -2.65 -11.86 -11.12
N ALA A 292 -3.27 -11.38 -12.20
CA ALA A 292 -3.92 -12.19 -13.23
C ALA A 292 -3.72 -11.56 -14.60
N ILE A 293 -3.74 -12.39 -15.66
CA ILE A 293 -3.79 -11.93 -17.05
C ILE A 293 -5.17 -12.26 -17.61
N LEU A 294 -5.82 -11.28 -18.22
CA LEU A 294 -7.20 -11.41 -18.69
C LEU A 294 -7.31 -12.08 -20.07
N THR A 295 -6.21 -12.41 -20.73
CA THR A 295 -6.17 -13.05 -22.04
C THR A 295 -5.38 -14.35 -21.99
N SER A 296 -5.73 -15.29 -22.86
CA SER A 296 -5.02 -16.57 -23.00
C SER A 296 -3.85 -16.45 -23.97
N GLY A 297 -2.75 -17.13 -23.64
CA GLY A 297 -1.48 -17.03 -24.35
C GLY A 297 -0.32 -17.50 -23.48
N VAL A 298 0.90 -17.19 -23.91
CA VAL A 298 2.14 -17.44 -23.15
C VAL A 298 2.89 -16.12 -23.06
N TYR A 299 3.03 -15.59 -21.84
CA TYR A 299 3.47 -14.21 -21.62
C TYR A 299 4.74 -14.14 -20.79
N THR A 300 5.71 -13.33 -21.23
CA THR A 300 6.84 -12.91 -20.38
C THR A 300 6.50 -11.59 -19.72
N LEU A 301 6.68 -11.50 -18.40
CA LEU A 301 6.46 -10.27 -17.65
C LEU A 301 7.78 -9.54 -17.40
N ARG A 302 7.79 -8.22 -17.56
CA ARG A 302 8.85 -7.33 -17.06
C ARG A 302 8.37 -6.70 -15.76
N PHE A 303 9.11 -6.92 -14.68
CA PHE A 303 9.01 -6.15 -13.45
C PHE A 303 10.04 -5.03 -13.49
N GLN A 304 9.65 -3.79 -13.22
CA GLN A 304 10.49 -2.61 -13.32
C GLN A 304 10.16 -1.62 -12.21
N ILE A 305 11.17 -1.01 -11.59
CA ILE A 305 10.95 0.01 -10.55
C ILE A 305 10.45 1.29 -11.23
N THR A 306 9.25 1.75 -10.88
CA THR A 306 8.61 2.95 -11.46
C THR A 306 8.66 4.16 -10.54
N ASN A 307 8.70 3.94 -9.23
CA ASN A 307 8.98 4.97 -8.22
C ASN A 307 10.19 4.55 -7.36
N PRO A 308 11.25 5.36 -7.21
CA PRO A 308 11.48 6.64 -7.90
C PRO A 308 11.76 6.44 -9.41
N PRO A 309 11.37 7.36 -10.31
CA PRO A 309 11.62 7.23 -11.75
C PRO A 309 13.09 7.06 -12.13
N GLU A 310 14.02 7.61 -11.34
CA GLU A 310 15.47 7.49 -11.52
C GLU A 310 16.00 6.06 -11.30
N ALA A 311 15.19 5.17 -10.69
CA ALA A 311 15.46 3.74 -10.54
C ALA A 311 14.92 2.88 -11.69
N SER A 312 14.26 3.46 -12.70
CA SER A 312 13.69 2.73 -13.84
C SER A 312 14.67 1.89 -14.67
N GLN A 313 15.98 2.08 -14.50
CA GLN A 313 17.03 1.20 -15.01
C GLN A 313 16.96 -0.24 -14.42
N PHE A 314 16.41 -0.42 -13.22
CA PHE A 314 16.27 -1.71 -12.57
C PHE A 314 15.00 -2.43 -13.05
N SER A 315 15.18 -3.43 -13.90
CA SER A 315 14.12 -4.33 -14.33
C SER A 315 14.61 -5.78 -14.44
N VAL A 316 13.67 -6.72 -14.27
CA VAL A 316 13.90 -8.17 -14.37
C VAL A 316 12.74 -8.81 -15.13
N LEU A 317 13.01 -9.90 -15.85
CA LEU A 317 12.00 -10.66 -16.58
C LEU A 317 11.58 -11.92 -15.82
N SER A 318 10.33 -12.33 -15.97
CA SER A 318 9.87 -13.65 -15.56
C SER A 318 10.29 -14.74 -16.55
N ASN A 319 10.19 -15.99 -16.11
CA ASN A 319 9.95 -17.10 -17.02
C ASN A 319 8.61 -16.92 -17.76
N PRO A 320 8.40 -17.56 -18.93
CA PRO A 320 7.12 -17.50 -19.63
C PRO A 320 5.97 -18.08 -18.79
N VAL A 321 4.86 -17.35 -18.72
CA VAL A 321 3.65 -17.69 -17.95
C VAL A 321 2.55 -18.11 -18.92
N THR A 322 2.15 -19.38 -18.89
CA THR A 322 1.03 -19.90 -19.68
C THR A 322 -0.31 -19.52 -19.03
N ILE A 323 -1.27 -19.07 -19.85
CA ILE A 323 -2.64 -18.75 -19.44
C ILE A 323 -3.60 -19.41 -20.43
N TYR A 324 -4.50 -20.27 -19.93
CA TYR A 324 -5.40 -21.06 -20.78
C TYR A 324 -6.64 -20.27 -21.22
N GLU A 325 -7.20 -20.61 -22.39
CA GLU A 325 -8.42 -19.96 -22.88
C GLU A 325 -9.60 -20.29 -21.97
N PHE A 326 -10.38 -19.27 -21.58
CA PHE A 326 -11.61 -19.49 -20.82
C PHE A 326 -12.67 -20.14 -21.72
N GLU A 327 -12.70 -21.46 -21.68
CA GLU A 327 -13.72 -22.33 -22.26
C GLU A 327 -14.51 -23.03 -21.15
N ALA A 328 -15.75 -23.43 -21.43
CA ALA A 328 -16.43 -24.39 -20.57
C ALA A 328 -15.65 -25.72 -20.56
N PRO A 329 -15.56 -26.44 -19.42
CA PRO A 329 -15.01 -27.79 -19.40
C PRO A 329 -15.76 -28.66 -20.41
N THR A 330 -15.04 -29.11 -21.45
CA THR A 330 -15.58 -29.94 -22.52
C THR A 330 -15.67 -31.38 -22.05
N PHE A 331 -16.80 -31.72 -21.43
CA PHE A 331 -17.10 -33.07 -20.97
C PHE A 331 -17.07 -34.08 -22.13
N GLN A 332 -15.97 -34.81 -22.27
CA GLN A 332 -15.93 -36.00 -23.12
C GLN A 332 -16.93 -37.03 -22.56
N THR A 333 -17.69 -37.68 -23.45
CA THR A 333 -18.58 -38.78 -23.05
C THR A 333 -17.73 -39.96 -22.58
N VAL A 334 -17.73 -40.19 -21.27
CA VAL A 334 -16.85 -41.15 -20.60
C VAL A 334 -17.16 -42.61 -21.01
N PRO A 335 -16.15 -43.48 -21.20
CA PRO A 335 -16.36 -44.90 -21.49
C PRO A 335 -17.01 -45.71 -20.36
N THR A 336 -17.35 -46.96 -20.65
CA THR A 336 -18.43 -47.70 -20.00
C THR A 336 -18.09 -48.38 -18.65
N SER A 337 -17.49 -47.67 -17.67
CA SER A 337 -17.36 -48.10 -16.25
C SER A 337 -16.75 -47.02 -15.33
N GLN A 338 -17.43 -45.88 -15.09
CA GLN A 338 -16.91 -44.79 -14.25
C GLN A 338 -17.96 -44.13 -13.33
N PRO A 339 -17.52 -43.48 -12.23
CA PRO A 339 -18.42 -42.75 -11.34
C PRO A 339 -18.91 -41.42 -11.92
N ASP A 340 -20.18 -41.07 -11.70
CA ASP A 340 -20.77 -39.74 -11.95
C ASP A 340 -21.38 -39.16 -10.66
N ILE A 341 -21.67 -37.87 -10.67
CA ILE A 341 -22.15 -37.09 -9.53
C ILE A 341 -23.44 -36.34 -9.86
N GLN A 342 -24.47 -36.54 -9.05
CA GLN A 342 -25.71 -35.76 -9.10
C GLN A 342 -25.70 -34.70 -7.99
N VAL A 343 -26.08 -33.48 -8.36
CA VAL A 343 -26.10 -32.30 -7.46
C VAL A 343 -27.54 -31.88 -7.23
N HIS A 344 -27.99 -31.96 -5.98
CA HIS A 344 -29.36 -31.68 -5.56
C HIS A 344 -29.39 -30.44 -4.66
N LEU A 345 -29.99 -29.36 -5.15
CA LEU A 345 -30.21 -28.14 -4.38
C LEU A 345 -31.40 -28.32 -3.43
N VAL A 346 -31.18 -28.20 -2.12
CA VAL A 346 -32.23 -28.31 -1.10
C VAL A 346 -32.90 -26.96 -0.85
N THR A 347 -32.11 -25.88 -0.82
CA THR A 347 -32.63 -24.52 -0.63
C THR A 347 -33.40 -24.07 -1.88
N THR A 348 -34.72 -24.21 -1.85
CA THR A 348 -35.63 -23.92 -2.97
C THR A 348 -35.68 -22.45 -3.40
N LYS A 349 -35.17 -21.53 -2.57
CA LYS A 349 -35.09 -20.10 -2.83
C LYS A 349 -33.75 -19.54 -2.30
N PRO A 350 -32.64 -19.66 -3.05
CA PRO A 350 -31.33 -19.18 -2.61
C PRO A 350 -31.33 -17.66 -2.42
N LEU A 351 -30.96 -17.19 -1.23
CA LEU A 351 -30.88 -15.78 -0.88
C LEU A 351 -29.44 -15.35 -0.57
N THR A 352 -29.15 -14.07 -0.82
CA THR A 352 -27.85 -13.47 -0.53
C THR A 352 -27.54 -13.48 0.97
N ASN A 353 -26.35 -13.93 1.36
CA ASN A 353 -25.86 -14.03 2.74
C ASN A 353 -26.60 -15.06 3.62
N GLU A 354 -27.51 -15.87 3.06
CA GLU A 354 -28.24 -16.93 3.78
C GLU A 354 -27.63 -18.33 3.53
N PRO A 355 -27.89 -19.32 4.40
CA PRO A 355 -27.47 -20.72 4.20
C PRO A 355 -28.11 -21.39 2.97
N ILE A 356 -27.27 -21.90 2.07
CA ILE A 356 -27.67 -22.63 0.86
C ILE A 356 -27.18 -24.07 0.96
N ILE A 357 -28.12 -25.01 1.12
CA ILE A 357 -27.84 -26.43 1.34
C ILE A 357 -27.85 -27.17 0.00
N ILE A 358 -26.79 -27.92 -0.27
CA ILE A 358 -26.60 -28.74 -1.48
C ILE A 358 -26.26 -30.18 -1.04
N HIS A 359 -27.02 -31.17 -1.51
CA HIS A 359 -26.60 -32.56 -1.48
C HIS A 359 -25.82 -32.91 -2.74
N VAL A 360 -24.74 -33.65 -2.57
CA VAL A 360 -23.94 -34.27 -3.64
C VAL A 360 -24.05 -35.77 -3.47
N VAL A 361 -24.39 -36.48 -4.55
CA VAL A 361 -24.55 -37.94 -4.56
C VAL A 361 -23.59 -38.54 -5.57
N LEU A 362 -22.69 -39.44 -5.14
CA LEU A 362 -21.82 -40.21 -6.04
C LEU A 362 -22.53 -41.50 -6.47
N LEU A 363 -22.45 -41.83 -7.76
CA LEU A 363 -23.19 -42.91 -8.38
C LEU A 363 -22.33 -43.65 -9.41
N ASP A 364 -22.54 -44.96 -9.50
CA ASP A 364 -22.19 -45.78 -10.66
C ASP A 364 -23.13 -45.45 -11.84
N THR A 365 -22.56 -45.31 -13.04
CA THR A 365 -23.31 -44.90 -14.24
C THR A 365 -24.12 -46.03 -14.90
N TRP A 366 -24.00 -47.29 -14.47
CA TRP A 366 -24.93 -48.38 -14.85
C TRP A 366 -26.03 -48.61 -13.82
N GLU A 367 -25.66 -48.66 -12.53
CA GLU A 367 -26.63 -48.99 -11.48
C GLU A 367 -27.45 -47.79 -11.00
N ASN A 368 -26.99 -46.55 -11.22
CA ASN A 368 -27.45 -45.36 -10.50
C ASN A 368 -27.45 -45.61 -8.97
N SER A 369 -26.38 -46.26 -8.49
CA SER A 369 -26.17 -46.71 -7.10
C SER A 369 -24.73 -46.42 -6.67
N PHE A 370 -24.47 -46.25 -5.38
CA PHE A 370 -23.12 -46.00 -4.85
C PHE A 370 -22.29 -47.29 -4.63
N SER A 371 -22.86 -48.48 -4.88
CA SER A 371 -22.34 -49.78 -4.43
C SER A 371 -20.86 -50.01 -4.80
N SER A 372 -20.49 -49.75 -6.05
CA SER A 372 -19.14 -49.89 -6.62
C SER A 372 -18.05 -49.08 -5.91
N TRP A 373 -18.41 -48.00 -5.21
CA TRP A 373 -17.48 -46.96 -4.76
C TRP A 373 -17.30 -46.91 -3.23
N MET A 374 -18.06 -47.71 -2.48
CA MET A 374 -18.09 -47.73 -1.01
C MET A 374 -16.74 -47.97 -0.32
N MET A 375 -15.76 -48.58 -1.00
CA MET A 375 -14.44 -48.89 -0.44
C MET A 375 -13.40 -47.78 -0.63
N MET A 376 -13.74 -46.70 -1.35
CA MET A 376 -12.81 -45.59 -1.63
C MET A 376 -13.16 -44.36 -0.79
N SER A 377 -12.15 -43.60 -0.33
CA SER A 377 -12.38 -42.32 0.33
C SER A 377 -12.61 -41.23 -0.72
N TRP A 378 -13.74 -40.53 -0.62
CA TRP A 378 -14.11 -39.45 -1.55
C TRP A 378 -14.25 -38.11 -0.82
N THR A 379 -13.68 -37.07 -1.40
CA THR A 379 -13.83 -35.67 -0.94
C THR A 379 -14.51 -34.82 -1.99
N VAL A 380 -15.18 -33.77 -1.53
CA VAL A 380 -15.99 -32.84 -2.31
C VAL A 380 -15.48 -31.43 -2.05
N GLU A 381 -15.25 -30.66 -3.10
CA GLU A 381 -14.78 -29.27 -3.05
C GLU A 381 -15.58 -28.43 -4.05
N LEU A 382 -16.28 -27.40 -3.58
CA LEU A 382 -16.99 -26.43 -4.40
C LEU A 382 -16.22 -25.10 -4.45
N ARG A 383 -16.08 -24.51 -5.64
CA ARG A 383 -15.62 -23.12 -5.80
C ARG A 383 -16.46 -22.34 -6.81
N ILE A 384 -16.43 -21.01 -6.69
CA ILE A 384 -16.86 -20.10 -7.77
C ILE A 384 -15.88 -20.31 -8.94
N LEU A 385 -16.38 -20.59 -10.14
CA LEU A 385 -15.53 -20.85 -11.30
C LEU A 385 -14.81 -19.59 -11.79
N SER A 386 -15.48 -18.43 -11.71
CA SER A 386 -14.91 -17.16 -12.17
C SER A 386 -15.50 -15.98 -11.40
N THR A 387 -14.63 -15.28 -10.67
CA THR A 387 -14.92 -14.01 -9.97
C THR A 387 -15.27 -12.86 -10.93
N TYR A 388 -14.88 -12.99 -12.21
CA TYR A 388 -15.23 -12.05 -13.28
C TYR A 388 -16.68 -12.22 -13.74
N VAL A 389 -17.19 -13.47 -13.79
CA VAL A 389 -18.63 -13.68 -13.99
C VAL A 389 -19.41 -13.21 -12.77
N TYR A 390 -18.97 -13.60 -11.57
CA TYR A 390 -19.67 -13.38 -10.31
C TYR A 390 -18.73 -12.85 -9.22
N ASN A 391 -18.78 -11.55 -8.95
CA ASN A 391 -17.89 -10.89 -8.00
C ASN A 391 -18.39 -10.88 -6.54
N GLY A 392 -19.19 -11.89 -6.15
CA GLY A 392 -19.60 -12.14 -4.76
C GLY A 392 -18.65 -13.11 -4.07
N TYR A 393 -18.66 -13.11 -2.73
CA TYR A 393 -17.89 -14.09 -1.95
C TYR A 393 -18.61 -15.44 -1.86
N LEU A 394 -17.84 -16.51 -1.62
CA LEU A 394 -18.30 -17.83 -1.20
C LEU A 394 -17.89 -18.04 0.26
N GLY A 395 -18.84 -18.40 1.11
CA GLY A 395 -18.62 -18.71 2.53
C GLY A 395 -19.31 -20.01 2.95
N GLY A 396 -19.27 -20.32 4.25
CA GLY A 396 -19.83 -21.56 4.81
C GLY A 396 -18.97 -22.80 4.54
N SER A 397 -19.59 -23.98 4.57
CA SER A 397 -18.95 -25.28 4.32
C SER A 397 -19.06 -25.64 2.84
N PHE A 398 -18.05 -25.26 2.06
CA PHE A 398 -17.91 -25.58 0.63
C PHE A 398 -17.01 -26.81 0.37
N THR A 399 -16.53 -27.48 1.42
CA THR A 399 -15.90 -28.81 1.35
C THR A 399 -16.63 -29.82 2.24
N ALA A 400 -16.56 -31.11 1.88
CA ALA A 400 -17.08 -32.23 2.66
C ALA A 400 -16.41 -33.56 2.26
N SER A 401 -16.51 -34.58 3.11
CA SER A 401 -16.32 -35.99 2.69
C SER A 401 -17.65 -36.59 2.26
N ILE A 402 -17.61 -37.54 1.32
CA ILE A 402 -18.79 -38.37 1.01
C ILE A 402 -18.88 -39.48 2.07
N ASP A 403 -20.06 -39.71 2.59
CA ASP A 403 -20.34 -40.80 3.52
C ASP A 403 -20.31 -42.16 2.78
N ASN A 404 -19.40 -43.04 3.21
CA ASN A 404 -19.16 -44.35 2.58
C ASN A 404 -20.29 -45.38 2.77
N THR A 405 -21.40 -45.04 3.42
CA THR A 405 -22.59 -45.92 3.53
C THR A 405 -23.76 -45.49 2.65
N THR A 406 -23.89 -44.18 2.43
CA THR A 406 -25.00 -43.55 1.70
C THR A 406 -24.62 -43.03 0.31
N GLY A 407 -23.32 -42.79 0.07
CA GLY A 407 -22.82 -42.16 -1.15
C GLY A 407 -23.08 -40.65 -1.22
N GLN A 408 -23.38 -40.00 -0.10
CA GLN A 408 -23.80 -38.60 -0.06
C GLN A 408 -22.84 -37.70 0.72
N ALA A 409 -22.74 -36.45 0.28
CA ALA A 409 -22.19 -35.34 1.05
C ALA A 409 -23.19 -34.18 1.10
N THR A 410 -23.10 -33.35 2.14
CA THR A 410 -23.86 -32.10 2.25
C THR A 410 -22.90 -30.93 2.34
N LEU A 411 -23.08 -29.95 1.45
CA LEU A 411 -22.46 -28.64 1.54
C LEU A 411 -23.49 -27.64 2.09
N ASN A 412 -23.02 -26.66 2.86
CA ASN A 412 -23.84 -25.58 3.40
C ASN A 412 -23.12 -24.26 3.15
N ILE A 413 -23.37 -23.67 1.98
CA ILE A 413 -22.61 -22.53 1.47
C ILE A 413 -23.37 -21.22 1.68
N ILE A 414 -22.64 -20.11 1.59
CA ILE A 414 -23.20 -18.75 1.61
C ILE A 414 -22.67 -18.01 0.37
N LEU A 415 -23.54 -17.28 -0.33
CA LEU A 415 -23.17 -16.48 -1.51
C LEU A 415 -23.57 -15.01 -1.31
N GLY A 416 -22.61 -14.10 -1.49
CA GLY A 416 -22.71 -12.72 -1.01
C GLY A 416 -23.49 -11.71 -1.87
N LYS A 417 -23.82 -12.05 -3.12
CA LYS A 417 -24.42 -11.11 -4.10
C LYS A 417 -25.54 -11.74 -4.94
N PRO A 418 -26.55 -10.95 -5.39
CA PRO A 418 -27.59 -11.44 -6.27
C PRO A 418 -27.07 -11.65 -7.69
N GLY A 419 -27.70 -12.55 -8.44
CA GLY A 419 -27.34 -12.92 -9.81
C GLY A 419 -27.16 -14.42 -10.01
N ARG A 420 -26.57 -14.79 -11.14
CA ARG A 420 -26.25 -16.13 -11.60
C ARG A 420 -24.76 -16.43 -11.38
N CYS A 421 -24.46 -17.26 -10.39
CA CYS A 421 -23.11 -17.69 -10.02
C CYS A 421 -22.72 -18.98 -10.75
N PRO A 422 -21.61 -19.02 -11.52
CA PRO A 422 -21.05 -20.28 -12.02
C PRO A 422 -20.26 -20.98 -10.92
N LEU A 423 -20.69 -22.19 -10.57
CA LEU A 423 -20.07 -23.03 -9.55
C LEU A 423 -19.47 -24.28 -10.19
N ILE A 424 -18.26 -24.63 -9.78
CA ILE A 424 -17.64 -25.92 -10.12
C ILE A 424 -17.43 -26.74 -8.85
N LEU A 425 -17.93 -27.97 -8.91
CA LEU A 425 -17.83 -28.98 -7.87
C LEU A 425 -16.81 -30.03 -8.32
N ASN A 426 -15.73 -30.20 -7.56
CA ASN A 426 -14.74 -31.26 -7.80
C ASN A 426 -14.99 -32.38 -6.79
N VAL A 427 -15.32 -33.58 -7.25
CA VAL A 427 -15.37 -34.79 -6.43
C VAL A 427 -14.13 -35.64 -6.71
N LYS A 428 -13.36 -35.96 -5.66
CA LYS A 428 -11.99 -36.45 -5.75
C LYS A 428 -11.79 -37.73 -4.94
N SER A 429 -11.03 -38.67 -5.50
CA SER A 429 -10.39 -39.79 -4.81
C SER A 429 -9.00 -40.04 -5.43
N GLU A 430 -8.21 -40.98 -4.91
CA GLU A 430 -6.76 -41.12 -5.23
C GLU A 430 -6.43 -41.14 -6.73
N SER A 431 -7.28 -41.76 -7.55
CA SER A 431 -7.13 -41.86 -9.01
C SER A 431 -8.25 -41.16 -9.80
N TYR A 432 -9.11 -40.37 -9.16
CA TYR A 432 -10.31 -39.81 -9.77
C TYR A 432 -10.51 -38.32 -9.46
N LEU A 433 -10.83 -37.55 -10.48
CA LEU A 433 -11.28 -36.15 -10.40
C LEU A 433 -12.51 -35.97 -11.30
N ILE A 434 -13.66 -35.78 -10.68
CA ILE A 434 -14.96 -35.63 -11.36
C ILE A 434 -15.42 -34.17 -11.17
N PRO A 435 -15.23 -33.28 -12.16
CA PRO A 435 -15.80 -31.94 -12.12
C PRO A 435 -17.29 -31.96 -12.52
N LYS A 436 -18.15 -31.24 -11.81
CA LYS A 436 -19.50 -30.85 -12.25
C LYS A 436 -19.61 -29.33 -12.29
N LEU A 437 -19.91 -28.79 -13.46
CA LEU A 437 -20.28 -27.40 -13.64
C LEU A 437 -21.79 -27.24 -13.46
N PHE A 438 -22.22 -26.24 -12.71
CA PHE A 438 -23.60 -25.77 -12.72
C PHE A 438 -23.67 -24.26 -12.46
N PHE A 439 -24.85 -23.68 -12.67
CA PHE A 439 -25.13 -22.29 -12.31
C PHE A 439 -26.15 -22.25 -11.19
N MET A 440 -25.93 -21.39 -10.21
CA MET A 440 -26.87 -21.11 -9.13
C MET A 440 -27.39 -19.69 -9.26
N ASP A 441 -28.70 -19.52 -9.17
CA ASP A 441 -29.37 -18.22 -9.17
C ASP A 441 -29.68 -17.80 -7.73
N ILE A 442 -29.21 -16.60 -7.34
CA ILE A 442 -29.34 -16.02 -6.00
C ILE A 442 -30.02 -14.64 -6.12
N MET A 443 -30.88 -14.29 -5.17
CA MET A 443 -31.56 -12.98 -5.12
C MET A 443 -31.52 -12.37 -3.72
N THR A 444 -31.72 -11.06 -3.60
CA THR A 444 -31.87 -10.42 -2.27
C THR A 444 -33.24 -10.73 -1.66
N LEU A 445 -33.38 -10.56 -0.34
CA LEU A 445 -34.68 -10.69 0.33
C LEU A 445 -35.74 -9.68 -0.19
N GLU A 446 -35.31 -8.53 -0.69
CA GLU A 446 -36.19 -7.54 -1.35
C GLU A 446 -36.72 -8.08 -2.68
N GLN A 447 -35.84 -8.56 -3.56
CA GLN A 447 -36.21 -9.20 -4.84
C GLN A 447 -37.07 -10.45 -4.65
N ALA A 448 -36.79 -11.20 -3.58
CA ALA A 448 -37.54 -12.37 -3.16
C ALA A 448 -39.00 -12.06 -2.77
N ASN A 449 -39.27 -10.84 -2.30
CA ASN A 449 -40.56 -10.38 -1.76
C ASN A 449 -41.23 -9.29 -2.64
N LEU A 450 -40.66 -9.02 -3.82
CA LEU A 450 -41.16 -8.04 -4.78
C LEU A 450 -42.59 -8.38 -5.25
N VAL A 451 -43.46 -7.36 -5.27
CA VAL A 451 -44.78 -7.45 -5.93
C VAL A 451 -44.57 -7.36 -7.44
N ILE A 452 -45.06 -8.38 -8.16
CA ILE A 452 -44.88 -8.53 -9.60
C ILE A 452 -46.22 -8.29 -10.29
N GLU A 453 -46.22 -7.36 -11.23
CA GLU A 453 -47.38 -7.02 -12.06
C GLU A 453 -47.15 -7.48 -13.50
N GLU A 454 -45.88 -7.49 -13.94
CA GLU A 454 -45.47 -7.70 -15.33
C GLU A 454 -44.23 -8.58 -15.44
N THR A 455 -44.19 -9.42 -16.48
CA THR A 455 -43.00 -10.19 -16.89
C THR A 455 -42.58 -9.77 -18.30
N HIS A 456 -41.30 -9.41 -18.46
CA HIS A 456 -40.78 -8.80 -19.67
C HIS A 456 -39.53 -9.54 -20.19
N ARG A 457 -39.47 -9.74 -21.51
CA ARG A 457 -38.35 -10.39 -22.20
C ARG A 457 -37.50 -9.34 -22.92
N ILE A 458 -36.29 -9.11 -22.43
CA ILE A 458 -35.42 -8.00 -22.85
C ILE A 458 -34.24 -8.55 -23.65
N GLU A 459 -34.16 -8.26 -24.94
CA GLU A 459 -33.06 -8.73 -25.82
C GLU A 459 -31.99 -7.64 -25.99
N LEU A 460 -30.82 -7.85 -25.37
CA LEU A 460 -29.64 -7.00 -25.40
C LEU A 460 -28.66 -7.53 -26.46
N MET A 461 -28.20 -6.66 -27.38
CA MET A 461 -27.35 -7.04 -28.50
C MET A 461 -25.94 -6.49 -28.32
N TYR A 462 -24.89 -7.30 -28.54
CA TYR A 462 -23.49 -6.92 -28.32
C TYR A 462 -22.61 -7.09 -29.56
N SER A 463 -21.58 -6.25 -29.68
CA SER A 463 -20.63 -6.25 -30.82
C SER A 463 -19.67 -7.46 -30.87
N LEU A 464 -19.87 -8.48 -30.03
CA LEU A 464 -18.97 -9.61 -29.89
C LEU A 464 -19.44 -10.79 -30.76
N GLN A 465 -18.49 -11.53 -31.35
CA GLN A 465 -18.82 -12.74 -32.11
C GLN A 465 -19.18 -13.88 -31.16
N TYR A 466 -20.22 -14.64 -31.51
CA TYR A 466 -20.70 -15.77 -30.73
C TYR A 466 -19.65 -16.91 -30.64
N LYS A 467 -19.24 -17.27 -29.41
CA LYS A 467 -18.58 -18.54 -29.07
C LYS A 467 -19.49 -19.34 -28.13
N ALA A 468 -20.00 -20.49 -28.58
CA ALA A 468 -20.94 -21.32 -27.80
C ALA A 468 -20.42 -21.69 -26.40
N ALA A 469 -19.15 -22.07 -26.27
CA ALA A 469 -18.51 -22.43 -25.00
C ALA A 469 -18.42 -21.27 -23.97
N ARG A 470 -18.61 -20.01 -24.40
CA ARG A 470 -18.58 -18.81 -23.55
C ARG A 470 -19.94 -18.20 -23.27
N ALA A 471 -20.91 -18.43 -24.17
CA ALA A 471 -22.18 -17.73 -24.15
C ALA A 471 -22.99 -17.87 -22.83
N PRO A 472 -23.00 -19.02 -22.10
CA PRO A 472 -23.63 -19.11 -20.78
C PRO A 472 -23.03 -18.17 -19.74
N TYR A 473 -21.70 -18.02 -19.73
CA TYR A 473 -20.98 -17.17 -18.77
C TYR A 473 -21.11 -15.69 -19.10
N TRP A 474 -21.13 -15.35 -20.39
CA TRP A 474 -21.42 -13.99 -20.84
C TRP A 474 -22.86 -13.58 -20.47
N SER A 475 -23.82 -14.47 -20.69
CA SER A 475 -25.23 -14.29 -20.28
C SER A 475 -25.34 -14.07 -18.77
N ALA A 476 -24.68 -14.91 -17.97
CA ALA A 476 -24.58 -14.75 -16.51
C ALA A 476 -23.91 -13.43 -16.10
N TYR A 477 -22.81 -13.02 -16.75
CA TYR A 477 -22.12 -11.76 -16.45
C TYR A 477 -23.00 -10.53 -16.70
N VAL A 478 -23.70 -10.48 -17.85
CA VAL A 478 -24.65 -9.41 -18.18
C VAL A 478 -25.84 -9.42 -17.22
N ARG A 479 -26.36 -10.59 -16.85
CA ARG A 479 -27.39 -10.73 -15.81
C ARG A 479 -26.89 -10.19 -14.46
N ASN A 480 -25.66 -10.50 -14.07
CA ASN A 480 -25.07 -10.10 -12.79
C ASN A 480 -24.88 -8.59 -12.69
N TYR A 481 -24.44 -7.95 -13.78
CA TYR A 481 -24.36 -6.49 -13.87
C TYR A 481 -25.68 -5.79 -13.53
N TYR A 482 -26.83 -6.34 -13.96
CA TYR A 482 -28.16 -5.77 -13.64
C TYR A 482 -28.85 -6.36 -12.39
N SER A 483 -28.38 -7.50 -11.85
CA SER A 483 -29.03 -8.18 -10.71
C SER A 483 -28.90 -7.43 -9.38
N HIS A 484 -28.10 -6.36 -9.29
CA HIS A 484 -28.01 -5.50 -8.11
C HIS A 484 -29.25 -4.59 -7.91
N LEU A 485 -30.12 -4.46 -8.92
CA LEU A 485 -31.32 -3.62 -8.86
C LEU A 485 -32.40 -4.34 -8.06
N SER A 486 -32.67 -3.93 -6.81
CA SER A 486 -33.58 -4.68 -5.93
C SER A 486 -35.08 -4.53 -6.24
N TYR A 487 -35.45 -3.48 -6.99
CA TYR A 487 -36.83 -3.20 -7.41
C TYR A 487 -37.33 -4.06 -8.58
N MET A 488 -36.50 -4.99 -9.08
CA MET A 488 -36.81 -5.93 -10.15
C MET A 488 -36.04 -7.23 -9.91
N ARG A 489 -36.43 -8.33 -10.54
CA ARG A 489 -35.61 -9.56 -10.53
C ARG A 489 -35.50 -10.19 -11.91
N ILE A 490 -34.33 -10.75 -12.20
CA ILE A 490 -34.09 -11.50 -13.44
C ILE A 490 -34.22 -12.99 -13.09
N ILE A 491 -35.24 -13.66 -13.63
CA ILE A 491 -35.54 -15.08 -13.35
C ILE A 491 -34.96 -16.05 -14.36
N HIS A 492 -34.60 -15.57 -15.55
CA HIS A 492 -34.03 -16.39 -16.61
C HIS A 492 -33.13 -15.54 -17.51
N ASP A 493 -32.13 -16.19 -18.10
CA ASP A 493 -31.27 -15.60 -19.12
C ASP A 493 -30.93 -16.64 -20.20
N GLU A 494 -30.94 -16.18 -21.47
CA GLU A 494 -30.60 -16.96 -22.66
C GLU A 494 -29.56 -16.23 -23.50
N PHE A 495 -28.90 -16.95 -24.40
CA PHE A 495 -28.04 -16.40 -25.44
C PHE A 495 -28.43 -16.94 -26.82
N LYS A 496 -28.14 -16.19 -27.91
CA LYS A 496 -28.37 -16.62 -29.30
C LYS A 496 -27.24 -16.22 -30.24
N GLU A 497 -27.12 -16.95 -31.35
CA GLU A 497 -26.05 -16.78 -32.34
C GLU A 497 -26.10 -15.44 -33.08
N GLY A 498 -24.95 -15.01 -33.61
CA GLY A 498 -24.76 -13.73 -34.30
C GLY A 498 -23.85 -12.78 -33.51
N SER A 499 -24.14 -11.48 -33.59
CA SER A 499 -23.55 -10.46 -32.71
C SER A 499 -24.14 -10.61 -31.30
N LEU A 500 -23.43 -11.38 -30.48
CA LEU A 500 -23.85 -12.05 -29.24
C LEU A 500 -25.05 -11.39 -28.55
N ILE A 501 -26.22 -12.03 -28.68
CA ILE A 501 -27.46 -11.54 -28.08
C ILE A 501 -27.63 -12.21 -26.72
N VAL A 502 -27.82 -11.42 -25.66
CA VAL A 502 -28.27 -11.87 -24.34
C VAL A 502 -29.74 -11.51 -24.17
N ILE A 503 -30.53 -12.43 -23.66
CA ILE A 503 -31.96 -12.19 -23.41
C ILE A 503 -32.20 -12.38 -21.92
N LEU A 504 -32.73 -11.36 -21.25
CA LEU A 504 -33.06 -11.38 -19.82
C LEU A 504 -34.59 -11.45 -19.66
N THR A 505 -35.10 -12.36 -18.83
CA THR A 505 -36.50 -12.37 -18.39
C THR A 505 -36.61 -11.68 -17.03
N VAL A 506 -37.27 -10.52 -17.03
CA VAL A 506 -37.41 -9.60 -15.90
C VAL A 506 -38.83 -9.67 -15.34
N GLU A 507 -38.96 -9.80 -14.02
CA GLU A 507 -40.22 -9.63 -13.30
C GLU A 507 -40.19 -8.33 -12.48
N THR A 508 -41.25 -7.52 -12.58
CA THR A 508 -41.28 -6.12 -12.12
C THR A 508 -42.71 -5.57 -12.02
N ASN A 509 -42.85 -4.34 -11.49
CA ASN A 509 -44.00 -3.45 -11.73
C ASN A 509 -43.69 -2.47 -12.88
N SER A 510 -44.70 -1.83 -13.47
CA SER A 510 -44.52 -0.96 -14.66
C SER A 510 -43.63 0.26 -14.40
N SER A 511 -43.63 0.79 -13.17
CA SER A 511 -42.81 1.95 -12.80
C SER A 511 -41.33 1.59 -12.64
N SER A 512 -41.06 0.39 -12.11
CA SER A 512 -39.72 -0.17 -11.96
C SER A 512 -39.13 -0.63 -13.31
N LEU A 513 -39.98 -1.09 -14.24
CA LEU A 513 -39.60 -1.30 -15.64
C LEU A 513 -39.10 0.01 -16.26
N LEU A 514 -39.83 1.12 -16.09
CA LEU A 514 -39.44 2.44 -16.61
C LEU A 514 -38.08 2.90 -16.06
N LEU A 515 -37.75 2.59 -14.81
CA LEU A 515 -36.42 2.88 -14.24
C LEU A 515 -35.32 2.03 -14.88
N PHE A 516 -35.52 0.71 -15.01
CA PHE A 516 -34.58 -0.18 -15.69
C PHE A 516 -34.33 0.24 -17.15
N MET A 517 -35.39 0.60 -17.86
CA MET A 517 -35.36 1.14 -19.22
C MET A 517 -34.50 2.40 -19.35
N ASN A 518 -34.50 3.27 -18.34
CA ASN A 518 -33.64 4.46 -18.30
C ASN A 518 -32.16 4.08 -18.08
N ILE A 519 -31.87 3.04 -17.30
CA ILE A 519 -30.50 2.52 -17.09
C ILE A 519 -29.95 1.95 -18.40
N LEU A 520 -30.69 1.08 -19.10
CA LEU A 520 -30.26 0.52 -20.39
C LEU A 520 -29.88 1.61 -21.40
N CYS A 521 -30.70 2.66 -21.50
CA CYS A 521 -30.40 3.79 -22.39
C CYS A 521 -29.21 4.64 -21.92
N LYS A 522 -28.99 4.78 -20.60
CA LYS A 522 -27.82 5.47 -20.03
C LYS A 522 -26.53 4.71 -20.32
N ASP A 523 -26.54 3.40 -20.13
CA ASP A 523 -25.36 2.54 -20.27
C ASP A 523 -24.90 2.45 -21.74
N TYR A 524 -25.85 2.31 -22.67
CA TYR A 524 -25.58 2.50 -24.10
C TYR A 524 -24.95 3.89 -24.39
N ARG A 525 -25.59 4.98 -23.93
CA ARG A 525 -25.15 6.37 -24.21
C ARG A 525 -23.75 6.68 -23.69
N ASN A 526 -23.41 6.14 -22.54
CA ASN A 526 -22.09 6.27 -21.92
C ASN A 526 -21.04 5.38 -22.58
N LYS A 527 -21.46 4.45 -23.46
CA LYS A 527 -20.65 3.34 -24.00
C LYS A 527 -20.04 2.53 -22.86
N VAL A 528 -20.90 2.00 -21.99
CA VAL A 528 -20.50 0.98 -21.01
C VAL A 528 -20.01 -0.23 -21.78
N ASP A 529 -18.69 -0.33 -21.87
CA ASP A 529 -17.97 -1.45 -22.44
C ASP A 529 -18.01 -2.61 -21.46
N PHE A 530 -18.74 -3.67 -21.79
CA PHE A 530 -18.80 -4.87 -20.97
C PHE A 530 -17.48 -5.63 -21.18
N ASN A 531 -16.52 -5.41 -20.27
CA ASN A 531 -15.26 -6.12 -20.24
C ASN A 531 -15.45 -7.47 -19.52
N PHE A 532 -15.61 -8.56 -20.27
CA PHE A 532 -15.62 -9.91 -19.72
C PHE A 532 -14.26 -10.57 -19.94
N ILE A 533 -13.48 -10.69 -18.86
CA ILE A 533 -12.15 -11.32 -18.89
C ILE A 533 -11.32 -10.78 -20.08
N GLY A 534 -11.06 -9.48 -20.09
CA GLY A 534 -10.28 -8.78 -21.13
C GLY A 534 -11.05 -8.50 -22.42
N ILE A 535 -12.15 -9.22 -22.69
CA ILE A 535 -12.92 -9.09 -23.93
C ILE A 535 -13.93 -7.95 -23.78
N LEU A 536 -13.66 -6.86 -24.49
CA LEU A 536 -14.45 -5.63 -24.52
C LEU A 536 -15.61 -5.73 -25.53
N ALA A 537 -16.85 -5.96 -25.08
CA ALA A 537 -18.03 -5.91 -25.96
C ALA A 537 -18.86 -4.63 -25.79
N LYS A 538 -19.26 -4.04 -26.91
CA LYS A 538 -20.11 -2.85 -26.97
C LYS A 538 -21.56 -3.24 -27.13
N MET A 539 -22.42 -2.75 -26.23
CA MET A 539 -23.86 -2.87 -26.36
C MET A 539 -24.38 -2.01 -27.53
N SER A 540 -25.37 -2.51 -28.27
CA SER A 540 -26.00 -1.78 -29.38
C SER A 540 -26.82 -0.59 -28.90
N ASP A 541 -27.08 0.35 -29.82
CA ASP A 541 -28.01 1.48 -29.68
C ASP A 541 -29.46 1.08 -29.38
N LYS A 542 -29.80 -0.19 -29.66
CA LYS A 542 -31.14 -0.76 -29.61
C LYS A 542 -31.12 -2.08 -28.88
N PHE A 543 -32.13 -2.26 -28.06
CA PHE A 543 -32.53 -3.53 -27.47
C PHE A 543 -34.03 -3.72 -27.75
N LYS A 544 -34.52 -4.95 -27.56
CA LYS A 544 -35.95 -5.25 -27.73
C LYS A 544 -36.63 -5.51 -26.39
N ILE A 545 -37.92 -5.24 -26.35
CA ILE A 545 -38.85 -5.65 -25.30
C ILE A 545 -39.90 -6.54 -25.96
N ASN A 546 -40.08 -7.76 -25.45
CA ASN A 546 -41.06 -8.73 -25.94
C ASN A 546 -40.98 -8.93 -27.47
N GLY A 547 -39.76 -8.93 -28.02
CA GLY A 547 -39.46 -9.07 -29.45
C GLY A 547 -39.46 -7.77 -30.27
N SER A 548 -40.11 -6.69 -29.79
CA SER A 548 -40.17 -5.40 -30.49
C SER A 548 -38.99 -4.49 -30.13
N ILE A 549 -38.38 -3.83 -31.13
CA ILE A 549 -37.31 -2.84 -30.89
C ILE A 549 -37.85 -1.69 -30.05
N SER A 550 -37.13 -1.30 -29.00
CA SER A 550 -37.52 -0.18 -28.15
C SER A 550 -36.95 1.14 -28.65
N ASN A 551 -37.85 2.10 -28.89
CA ASN A 551 -37.51 3.50 -29.21
C ASN A 551 -37.32 4.35 -27.93
N HIS A 552 -37.30 3.74 -26.73
CA HIS A 552 -37.23 4.45 -25.45
C HIS A 552 -35.97 5.32 -25.31
N CYS A 553 -34.88 4.98 -26.00
CA CYS A 553 -33.65 5.77 -25.94
C CYS A 553 -33.69 7.05 -26.80
N ASP A 554 -34.68 7.20 -27.69
CA ASP A 554 -34.79 8.34 -28.61
C ASP A 554 -35.27 9.62 -27.92
N GLN A 555 -36.14 9.50 -26.90
CA GLN A 555 -36.67 10.65 -26.14
C GLN A 555 -35.57 11.47 -25.45
N PHE A 556 -34.42 10.85 -25.18
CA PHE A 556 -33.25 11.49 -24.57
C PHE A 556 -32.33 12.19 -25.60
N GLY A 557 -32.69 12.17 -26.89
CA GLY A 557 -32.05 12.93 -27.98
C GLY A 557 -30.66 12.44 -28.41
N THR A 558 -30.32 12.54 -29.70
CA THR A 558 -28.97 12.21 -30.19
C THR A 558 -27.96 13.30 -29.83
N ARG A 559 -26.89 12.95 -29.10
CA ARG A 559 -25.78 13.89 -28.84
C ARG A 559 -25.03 14.14 -30.14
N LYS A 560 -25.09 15.37 -30.69
CA LYS A 560 -24.18 15.78 -31.77
C LYS A 560 -22.74 15.56 -31.33
N GLN A 561 -21.90 15.05 -32.23
CA GLN A 561 -20.45 14.99 -32.07
C GLN A 561 -19.90 16.42 -31.98
N VAL A 562 -19.79 16.96 -30.77
CA VAL A 562 -18.96 18.13 -30.51
C VAL A 562 -17.53 17.62 -30.41
N GLY A 563 -16.66 18.10 -31.30
CA GLY A 563 -15.25 17.71 -31.34
C GLY A 563 -14.54 17.99 -30.00
N ARG A 564 -13.54 17.16 -29.70
CA ARG A 564 -12.81 17.16 -28.42
C ARG A 564 -12.01 18.45 -28.21
N SER A 565 -12.65 19.47 -27.67
CA SER A 565 -11.98 20.52 -26.89
C SER A 565 -12.08 20.21 -25.39
N PHE A 566 -11.05 20.53 -24.63
CA PHE A 566 -10.94 20.15 -23.22
C PHE A 566 -11.68 21.15 -22.33
N VAL A 567 -12.51 20.60 -21.43
CA VAL A 567 -13.17 21.21 -20.26
C VAL A 567 -13.25 22.73 -20.19
N HIS A 568 -14.47 23.27 -20.31
CA HIS A 568 -14.91 24.35 -19.43
C HIS A 568 -16.16 23.93 -18.66
N GLY A 569 -16.01 23.78 -17.34
CA GLY A 569 -17.12 23.85 -16.40
C GLY A 569 -17.67 25.27 -16.30
N LEU A 570 -18.54 25.52 -15.32
CA LEU A 570 -19.23 26.81 -15.16
C LEU A 570 -18.25 27.99 -15.24
N SER A 571 -18.67 29.04 -15.98
CA SER A 571 -17.97 30.32 -16.04
C SER A 571 -17.57 30.80 -14.64
N LEU A 572 -16.38 31.37 -14.50
CA LEU A 572 -15.88 31.93 -13.23
C LEU A 572 -16.90 32.89 -12.59
N VAL A 573 -17.62 33.66 -13.43
CA VAL A 573 -18.70 34.58 -13.01
C VAL A 573 -19.91 33.85 -12.42
N ALA A 574 -20.25 32.66 -12.93
CA ALA A 574 -21.33 31.85 -12.37
C ALA A 574 -20.93 31.16 -11.06
N VAL A 575 -19.66 30.72 -10.95
CA VAL A 575 -19.14 30.15 -9.70
C VAL A 575 -19.06 31.23 -8.61
N THR A 576 -18.55 32.43 -8.91
CA THR A 576 -18.54 33.53 -7.94
C THR A 576 -19.95 34.00 -7.59
N ALA A 577 -20.90 34.04 -8.54
CA ALA A 577 -22.29 34.36 -8.25
C ALA A 577 -22.95 33.34 -7.30
N ILE A 578 -22.70 32.04 -7.48
CA ILE A 578 -23.21 30.98 -6.58
C ILE A 578 -22.57 31.11 -5.19
N VAL A 579 -21.24 31.27 -5.10
CA VAL A 579 -20.55 31.45 -3.81
C VAL A 579 -21.03 32.69 -3.07
N VAL A 580 -21.18 33.83 -3.76
CA VAL A 580 -21.71 35.07 -3.18
C VAL A 580 -23.16 34.89 -2.73
N ALA A 581 -24.01 34.21 -3.52
CA ALA A 581 -25.39 33.92 -3.12
C ALA A 581 -25.46 33.04 -1.86
N CYS A 582 -24.63 32.00 -1.78
CA CYS A 582 -24.53 31.15 -0.59
C CYS A 582 -24.03 31.92 0.64
N VAL A 583 -23.00 32.77 0.50
CA VAL A 583 -22.48 33.61 1.60
C VAL A 583 -23.51 34.64 2.06
N VAL A 584 -24.23 35.30 1.14
CA VAL A 584 -25.31 36.23 1.49
C VAL A 584 -26.46 35.51 2.20
N LEU A 585 -26.84 34.30 1.75
CA LEU A 585 -27.86 33.49 2.43
C LEU A 585 -27.42 33.13 3.86
N LEU A 586 -26.16 32.75 4.06
CA LEU A 586 -25.58 32.45 5.37
C LEU A 586 -25.59 33.67 6.29
N ILE A 587 -25.20 34.85 5.77
CA ILE A 587 -25.23 36.11 6.52
C ILE A 587 -26.67 36.48 6.93
N VAL A 588 -27.65 36.30 6.03
CA VAL A 588 -29.07 36.56 6.35
C VAL A 588 -29.58 35.59 7.42
N LEU A 589 -29.29 34.29 7.29
CA LEU A 589 -29.69 33.26 8.26
C LEU A 589 -29.07 33.49 9.65
N LEU A 590 -27.84 34.01 9.72
CA LEU A 590 -27.19 34.40 10.98
C LEU A 590 -27.67 35.75 11.53
N ALA A 591 -28.04 36.70 10.67
CA ALA A 591 -28.53 38.01 11.08
C ALA A 591 -29.97 37.99 11.62
N LEU A 592 -30.83 37.13 11.09
CA LEU A 592 -32.23 36.98 11.53
C LEU A 592 -32.40 36.76 13.05
N PRO A 593 -31.74 35.79 13.71
CA PRO A 593 -31.84 35.62 15.16
C PRO A 593 -31.25 36.79 15.94
N ILE A 594 -30.19 37.43 15.44
CA ILE A 594 -29.57 38.61 16.10
C ILE A 594 -30.53 39.81 16.07
N LEU A 595 -31.21 40.04 14.95
CA LEU A 595 -32.22 41.10 14.81
C LEU A 595 -33.44 40.83 15.71
N HIS A 596 -33.88 39.57 15.79
CA HIS A 596 -35.00 39.17 16.64
C HIS A 596 -34.68 39.30 18.14
N MET A 597 -33.42 39.09 18.53
CA MET A 597 -32.94 39.30 19.91
C MET A 597 -32.85 40.80 20.26
N LYS A 598 -32.51 41.65 19.28
CA LYS A 598 -32.40 43.11 19.48
C LYS A 598 -33.74 43.81 19.69
N ASN A 599 -34.83 43.29 19.10
CA ASN A 599 -36.18 43.85 19.26
C ASN A 599 -36.86 43.48 20.60
N ILE A 600 -36.23 42.66 21.45
CA ILE A 600 -36.77 42.26 22.77
C ILE A 600 -36.16 43.11 23.91
N LEU A 601 -35.13 43.92 23.62
CA LEU A 601 -34.35 44.67 24.62
C LEU A 601 -34.34 46.19 24.38
N LEU A 602 -35.52 46.82 24.39
CA LEU A 602 -35.69 48.24 24.68
C LEU A 602 -36.82 48.43 25.71
N PRO A 603 -36.58 49.11 26.84
CA PRO A 603 -37.55 49.17 27.93
C PRO A 603 -38.68 50.18 27.65
N HIS A 604 -39.88 49.87 28.14
CA HIS A 604 -40.91 50.87 28.41
C HIS A 604 -40.88 51.23 29.89
N SER A 605 -40.83 52.53 30.18
CA SER A 605 -40.80 53.07 31.54
C SER A 605 -42.20 53.20 32.12
N SER A 606 -42.42 52.60 33.29
CA SER A 606 -43.38 53.08 34.28
C SER A 606 -42.92 52.59 35.67
N ASN A 607 -43.32 53.30 36.72
CA ASN A 607 -42.88 53.06 38.09
C ASN A 607 -43.65 51.89 38.72
N ASP A 608 -43.11 51.29 39.77
CA ASP A 608 -43.65 51.44 41.14
C ASP A 608 -42.69 50.79 42.17
N GLU A 609 -43.11 50.72 43.45
CA GLU A 609 -42.21 50.78 44.61
C GLU A 609 -41.86 49.43 45.30
N GLN A 610 -40.94 49.54 46.28
CA GLN A 610 -40.85 48.72 47.51
C GLN A 610 -40.46 47.22 47.45
N GLU A 611 -39.14 47.00 47.61
CA GLU A 611 -38.52 46.25 48.74
C GLU A 611 -38.90 44.75 49.02
N PRO A 612 -38.30 44.01 49.98
CA PRO A 612 -37.49 42.84 49.60
C PRO A 612 -37.95 41.50 50.23
N VAL A 613 -37.30 40.38 49.86
CA VAL A 613 -36.94 39.28 50.78
C VAL A 613 -35.93 38.30 50.12
N THR A 614 -35.30 37.45 50.94
CA THR A 614 -34.03 36.76 50.66
C THR A 614 -34.10 35.22 50.50
N VAL A 615 -33.25 34.71 49.60
CA VAL A 615 -32.46 33.46 49.70
C VAL A 615 -33.19 32.10 49.79
N LYS A 616 -32.92 31.25 48.78
CA LYS A 616 -32.23 29.95 49.01
C LYS A 616 -31.44 29.49 47.78
N LYS A 617 -30.45 28.63 48.01
CA LYS A 617 -29.60 28.01 46.97
C LYS A 617 -30.28 26.76 46.42
N ASP A 618 -29.86 26.34 45.22
CA ASP A 618 -29.26 25.02 45.04
C ASP A 618 -28.24 25.05 43.88
N VAL A 619 -27.36 24.04 43.82
CA VAL A 619 -26.25 23.92 42.86
C VAL A 619 -26.32 22.52 42.23
N ILE A 620 -26.14 22.43 40.91
CA ILE A 620 -26.08 21.17 40.17
C ILE A 620 -24.82 21.15 39.31
N GLU A 621 -24.09 20.04 39.36
CA GLU A 621 -22.81 19.81 38.69
C GLU A 621 -22.99 19.36 37.23
N LYS A 622 -21.90 19.29 36.46
CA LYS A 622 -21.87 18.74 35.10
C LYS A 622 -21.08 17.40 35.08
N PRO A 623 -21.55 16.39 34.33
CA PRO A 623 -20.92 15.07 34.32
C PRO A 623 -19.65 15.01 33.45
N PHE A 624 -18.76 14.09 33.81
CA PHE A 624 -17.66 13.58 32.98
C PHE A 624 -18.13 12.38 32.12
N LEU A 625 -17.37 12.06 31.07
CA LEU A 625 -17.47 10.79 30.34
C LEU A 625 -16.09 10.12 30.29
N ILE A 626 -16.10 8.78 30.30
CA ILE A 626 -14.91 7.90 30.23
C ILE A 626 -15.16 6.91 29.08
N PHE A 627 -14.10 6.55 28.35
CA PHE A 627 -14.11 5.43 27.40
C PHE A 627 -13.49 4.18 28.03
N GLU A 628 -14.09 3.01 27.81
CA GLU A 628 -13.56 1.70 28.21
C GLU A 628 -13.14 0.90 26.97
N GLU A 629 -12.06 0.14 27.08
CA GLU A 629 -11.74 -1.01 26.20
C GLU A 629 -10.69 -1.92 26.90
N PRO A 630 -10.51 -3.20 26.52
CA PRO A 630 -11.41 -4.25 26.99
C PRO A 630 -10.75 -5.31 27.89
N VAL A 631 -11.57 -6.07 28.62
CA VAL A 631 -11.13 -7.15 29.54
C VAL A 631 -10.70 -8.41 28.79
N ASN A 632 -9.52 -8.94 29.13
CA ASN A 632 -9.02 -10.23 28.64
C ASN A 632 -9.24 -11.33 29.69
N VAL A 633 -9.85 -12.45 29.32
CA VAL A 633 -10.32 -13.50 30.25
C VAL A 633 -9.53 -14.79 30.06
N LYS A 634 -9.06 -15.40 31.16
CA LYS A 634 -8.45 -16.74 31.18
C LYS A 634 -8.93 -17.52 32.42
N PRO A 635 -9.37 -18.78 32.29
CA PRO A 635 -10.05 -19.52 33.38
C PRO A 635 -9.07 -20.17 34.39
N ILE A 636 -9.59 -20.51 35.58
CA ILE A 636 -8.89 -21.22 36.67
C ILE A 636 -9.78 -22.34 37.24
N ILE A 637 -9.31 -23.60 37.22
CA ILE A 637 -9.46 -24.68 38.23
C ILE A 637 -8.28 -25.65 37.95
N GLY A 638 -7.53 -26.22 38.90
CA GLY A 638 -7.50 -26.11 40.37
C GLY A 638 -6.60 -27.21 40.99
N ASN A 639 -6.42 -27.19 42.33
CA ASN A 639 -5.76 -28.21 43.18
C ASN A 639 -4.22 -28.39 42.99
N ASP A 640 -3.36 -28.70 43.97
CA ASP A 640 -3.34 -28.79 45.46
C ASP A 640 -1.82 -28.90 45.89
N GLU A 641 -1.30 -28.81 47.14
CA GLU A 641 -1.82 -28.66 48.51
C GLU A 641 -0.72 -28.05 49.47
N GLN A 642 -1.01 -27.92 50.77
CA GLN A 642 -0.10 -27.95 51.97
C GLN A 642 1.17 -27.05 52.11
N GLU A 643 1.06 -26.06 53.02
CA GLU A 643 1.84 -25.86 54.29
C GLU A 643 3.41 -25.96 54.38
N PRO A 644 4.06 -25.34 55.40
CA PRO A 644 3.87 -23.97 55.93
C PRO A 644 5.20 -23.26 56.38
N ALA A 645 5.04 -22.03 56.89
CA ALA A 645 5.85 -21.37 57.94
C ALA A 645 7.35 -21.03 57.75
N SER A 646 7.65 -19.73 57.75
CA SER A 646 8.48 -19.10 58.81
C SER A 646 8.27 -17.58 58.84
N ALA A 647 8.32 -16.96 60.02
CA ALA A 647 8.11 -15.51 60.20
C ALA A 647 9.27 -14.85 60.94
N LYS A 648 9.58 -13.59 60.60
CA LYS A 648 10.02 -12.54 61.54
C LYS A 648 10.11 -11.14 60.91
N ASN A 649 9.26 -10.25 61.45
CA ASN A 649 9.44 -8.84 61.81
C ASN A 649 10.31 -7.90 60.95
N ASP A 650 9.68 -6.77 60.55
CA ASP A 650 10.07 -5.36 60.81
C ASP A 650 11.57 -4.98 60.84
N VAL A 651 12.04 -3.90 60.19
CA VAL A 651 11.52 -2.52 60.27
C VAL A 651 11.76 -1.73 58.95
N ILE A 652 11.03 -0.64 58.77
CA ILE A 652 11.09 0.34 57.67
C ILE A 652 12.48 0.99 57.50
N GLU A 653 12.98 1.09 56.26
CA GLU A 653 13.82 2.22 55.85
C GLU A 653 13.55 2.63 54.39
N ARG A 654 13.78 3.91 54.04
CA ARG A 654 13.41 4.47 52.72
C ARG A 654 14.49 4.21 51.69
N SER A 655 14.27 3.24 50.79
CA SER A 655 15.15 3.00 49.65
C SER A 655 15.03 4.11 48.60
N PHE A 656 16.16 4.70 48.21
CA PHE A 656 16.25 5.61 47.08
C PHE A 656 16.21 4.79 45.77
N LEU A 657 15.46 5.24 44.77
CA LEU A 657 15.56 4.69 43.41
C LEU A 657 16.78 5.27 42.71
N THR A 658 17.90 4.53 42.76
CA THR A 658 18.95 4.64 41.75
C THR A 658 18.41 4.13 40.41
N PHE A 659 18.32 5.00 39.42
CA PHE A 659 18.09 4.58 38.03
C PHE A 659 19.44 4.26 37.38
N GLU A 660 19.53 3.08 36.76
CA GLU A 660 20.70 2.68 35.97
C GLU A 660 20.72 3.43 34.63
N GLU A 661 21.92 3.72 34.12
CA GLU A 661 22.10 4.49 32.87
C GLU A 661 21.83 3.62 31.63
N PRO A 662 20.92 4.02 30.72
CA PRO A 662 20.79 3.38 29.42
C PRO A 662 21.95 3.82 28.50
N VAL A 663 22.98 2.98 28.37
CA VAL A 663 24.17 3.27 27.56
C VAL A 663 23.81 3.29 26.07
N ASN A 664 23.72 4.48 25.49
CA ASN A 664 23.43 4.67 24.07
C ASN A 664 24.75 4.62 23.25
N VAL A 665 25.09 3.43 22.74
CA VAL A 665 26.41 3.16 22.15
C VAL A 665 26.54 3.73 20.72
N MET A 666 27.35 4.77 20.54
CA MET A 666 27.95 5.06 19.24
C MET A 666 28.95 3.95 18.87
N PRO A 667 28.98 3.45 17.62
CA PRO A 667 29.87 2.36 17.23
C PRO A 667 31.34 2.83 17.12
N ILE A 668 32.09 2.70 18.21
CA ILE A 668 33.55 2.87 18.23
C ILE A 668 34.20 1.60 17.66
N ILE A 669 34.77 1.70 16.45
CA ILE A 669 35.57 0.62 15.86
C ILE A 669 36.96 0.63 16.51
N GLY A 670 37.11 -0.11 17.61
CA GLY A 670 38.37 -0.38 18.29
C GLY A 670 38.83 -1.82 18.05
N ASN A 671 40.07 -2.00 17.59
CA ASN A 671 40.70 -3.32 17.51
C ASN A 671 41.26 -3.73 18.88
N ASP A 672 40.90 -4.91 19.38
CA ASP A 672 41.70 -5.63 20.35
C ASP A 672 41.46 -7.16 20.23
N GLU A 673 42.40 -7.87 19.60
CA GLU A 673 42.61 -9.30 19.84
C GLU A 673 44.11 -9.59 19.93
N GLN A 674 44.52 -10.20 21.04
CA GLN A 674 45.89 -10.64 21.27
C GLN A 674 46.11 -12.05 20.72
N LYS A 675 47.29 -12.28 20.15
CA LYS A 675 47.87 -13.61 19.90
C LYS A 675 49.33 -13.62 20.38
N PRO A 676 49.95 -14.79 20.67
CA PRO A 676 49.44 -16.15 20.43
C PRO A 676 49.54 -17.13 21.61
N ALA A 677 48.89 -18.29 21.44
CA ALA A 677 49.33 -19.56 22.02
C ALA A 677 49.18 -20.67 20.95
N THR A 678 50.02 -21.72 21.00
CA THR A 678 50.08 -22.75 19.95
C THR A 678 50.33 -24.14 20.55
N VAL A 679 49.38 -25.05 20.39
CA VAL A 679 49.53 -26.51 20.60
C VAL A 679 48.85 -27.24 19.42
N LYS A 680 49.19 -28.51 19.24
CA LYS A 680 49.00 -29.30 18.01
C LYS A 680 47.93 -30.40 18.13
N ASN A 681 47.44 -30.85 16.96
CA ASN A 681 47.03 -32.24 16.62
C ASN A 681 45.76 -32.81 17.35
N ASP A 682 45.01 -33.78 16.82
CA ASP A 682 45.17 -34.65 15.62
C ASP A 682 43.90 -34.74 14.72
N GLU A 683 44.18 -34.94 13.42
CA GLU A 683 43.55 -35.83 12.42
C GLU A 683 42.20 -36.55 12.67
N ILE A 684 41.25 -36.46 11.71
CA ILE A 684 40.82 -37.59 10.83
C ILE A 684 39.72 -37.20 9.78
N GLU A 685 39.89 -37.76 8.57
CA GLU A 685 39.01 -37.95 7.40
C GLU A 685 37.96 -36.93 6.90
N LYS A 686 38.08 -36.63 5.59
CA LYS A 686 37.00 -36.17 4.70
C LYS A 686 36.59 -37.34 3.80
N SER A 687 35.30 -37.54 3.56
CA SER A 687 34.79 -38.43 2.50
C SER A 687 34.06 -37.63 1.42
N PHE A 688 34.67 -37.48 0.23
CA PHE A 688 34.00 -36.99 -0.99
C PHE A 688 33.69 -38.18 -1.91
N LEU A 689 32.47 -38.25 -2.45
CA LEU A 689 32.13 -39.09 -3.59
C LEU A 689 31.21 -38.32 -4.56
N THR A 690 31.61 -38.31 -5.83
CA THR A 690 30.95 -37.64 -6.95
C THR A 690 30.55 -38.66 -8.00
N PHE A 691 29.29 -38.65 -8.45
CA PHE A 691 28.74 -39.34 -9.64
C PHE A 691 27.29 -38.83 -9.83
N GLU A 692 26.70 -38.66 -11.02
CA GLU A 692 27.19 -38.67 -12.42
C GLU A 692 26.12 -37.96 -13.30
N GLU A 693 26.50 -37.32 -14.42
CA GLU A 693 25.54 -36.77 -15.41
C GLU A 693 25.56 -37.57 -16.73
N PRO A 694 24.42 -37.86 -17.37
CA PRO A 694 24.36 -38.66 -18.58
C PRO A 694 24.71 -37.87 -19.86
N VAL A 695 25.54 -38.47 -20.71
CA VAL A 695 26.00 -37.93 -22.01
C VAL A 695 25.12 -38.41 -23.17
N SER A 696 24.87 -37.56 -24.18
CA SER A 696 24.56 -37.86 -25.61
C SER A 696 23.67 -36.75 -26.22
N ASN A 697 23.85 -36.24 -27.45
CA ASN A 697 24.92 -36.41 -28.45
C ASN A 697 25.00 -35.15 -29.34
N LYS A 698 26.10 -34.97 -30.09
CA LYS A 698 26.28 -33.86 -31.04
C LYS A 698 26.96 -34.31 -32.34
N PRO A 699 26.31 -34.16 -33.52
CA PRO A 699 26.98 -34.20 -34.82
C PRO A 699 27.57 -32.83 -35.20
N MET A 700 28.40 -32.80 -36.23
CA MET A 700 29.31 -31.70 -36.57
C MET A 700 29.46 -31.58 -38.09
N ILE A 701 29.77 -30.38 -38.61
CA ILE A 701 30.16 -30.11 -40.03
C ILE A 701 28.94 -30.27 -41.01
N ASP A 702 28.72 -29.41 -42.02
CA ASP A 702 29.67 -28.92 -43.03
C ASP A 702 29.44 -27.46 -43.55
N LYS A 703 30.18 -27.10 -44.62
CA LYS A 703 30.27 -25.79 -45.31
C LYS A 703 29.48 -25.71 -46.64
N GLU A 704 29.64 -24.57 -47.33
CA GLU A 704 29.29 -24.28 -48.74
C GLU A 704 27.79 -24.03 -49.03
N SER A 705 27.38 -23.20 -50.00
CA SER A 705 28.06 -22.07 -50.69
C SER A 705 27.02 -21.15 -51.35
N GLU A 706 27.51 -20.06 -51.94
CA GLU A 706 26.87 -18.93 -52.63
C GLU A 706 25.67 -19.20 -53.58
N ASP A 707 24.84 -18.14 -53.70
CA ASP A 707 24.43 -17.48 -54.97
C ASP A 707 23.01 -17.53 -55.59
N PHE A 708 22.64 -16.34 -56.10
CA PHE A 708 21.58 -15.91 -57.05
C PHE A 708 20.22 -16.64 -57.17
N PHE A 709 19.12 -15.88 -56.99
CA PHE A 709 18.59 -15.07 -58.10
C PHE A 709 17.68 -13.91 -57.64
N SER A 710 17.36 -12.99 -58.55
CA SER A 710 16.59 -11.76 -58.32
C SER A 710 15.33 -11.66 -59.19
N MET A 711 14.35 -10.85 -58.74
CA MET A 711 13.53 -9.88 -59.51
C MET A 711 12.44 -9.29 -58.57
N ASN A 712 12.36 -7.96 -58.40
CA ASN A 712 11.59 -6.97 -59.20
C ASN A 712 10.07 -7.17 -59.07
N GLU A 713 9.21 -6.18 -58.78
CA GLU A 713 9.17 -4.76 -59.22
C GLU A 713 8.39 -3.88 -58.17
N THR A 714 8.84 -2.68 -57.78
CA THR A 714 8.38 -1.30 -58.18
C THR A 714 6.91 -0.89 -57.83
N THR A 715 6.53 0.35 -57.49
CA THR A 715 7.21 1.68 -57.31
C THR A 715 6.29 2.69 -56.57
N SER A 716 6.78 3.93 -56.38
CA SER A 716 6.13 5.14 -55.83
C SER A 716 6.03 5.18 -54.29
N VAL A 717 6.71 6.07 -53.54
CA VAL A 717 7.20 7.46 -53.73
C VAL A 717 6.10 8.52 -53.60
N ASN A 718 6.12 9.23 -52.47
CA ASN A 718 6.19 10.70 -52.44
C ASN A 718 6.81 11.18 -51.13
N GLU A 719 7.46 12.34 -51.18
CA GLU A 719 8.17 12.97 -50.05
C GLU A 719 7.21 13.72 -49.10
N VAL A 720 7.69 14.13 -47.92
CA VAL A 720 7.90 15.57 -47.61
C VAL A 720 8.58 15.80 -46.25
N LYS A 721 9.73 16.48 -46.30
CA LYS A 721 10.36 17.38 -45.31
C LYS A 721 10.42 16.99 -43.82
N SER A 722 11.66 16.93 -43.33
CA SER A 722 12.02 17.25 -41.94
C SER A 722 11.69 18.70 -41.56
N GLN A 723 11.33 18.95 -40.30
CA GLN A 723 11.69 20.20 -39.64
C GLN A 723 11.98 20.00 -38.15
N THR A 724 13.03 20.64 -37.66
CA THR A 724 13.46 20.67 -36.27
C THR A 724 12.49 21.46 -35.40
N SER A 725 12.42 21.14 -34.11
CA SER A 725 11.95 22.08 -33.08
C SER A 725 12.84 21.95 -31.84
N THR A 726 13.27 23.10 -31.32
CA THR A 726 14.34 23.21 -30.33
C THR A 726 13.77 23.43 -28.93
N LEU A 727 14.43 22.88 -27.92
CA LEU A 727 14.14 23.18 -26.52
C LEU A 727 14.31 24.68 -26.24
N ILE A 728 13.41 25.26 -25.45
CA ILE A 728 13.60 26.56 -24.80
C ILE A 728 13.40 26.33 -23.29
N LEU A 729 14.23 27.02 -22.50
CA LEU A 729 14.29 26.96 -21.03
C LEU A 729 13.09 27.64 -20.37
#